data_AF-A0A0P7B832-F1
#
_entry.id   AF-A0A0P7B832-F1
#
_cell.length_a   1.000
_cell.length_b   1.000
_cell.length_c   1.000
_cell.angle_alpha   90.00
_cell.angle_beta   90.00
_cell.angle_gamma   90.00
#
_symmetry.space_group_name_H-M   'P 1'
#
loop_
_entity.id
_entity.type
_entity.pdbx_description
1 polymer ?
#
loop_
_entity_poly.entity_id
_entity_poly.type
_entity_poly.pdbx_seq_one_letter_code
_entity_poly.pdbx_strand_id
1 'polypeptide(L)'
;MSSKTCQEAKPPSLSPGDPKATTFSKPKTSVDDINLKDDSNPALTEKASSEDAKYPTGLRLGLLLASVFSSMFLVSLDRLIIATAIPQITDDFKSVTDIGWYGSVYLLTTCAFQLLFGKIYSFYNIKTTFITTIFLFEVGSAVCGAAPNSVTFIVGRAIAGLGSAGILTGVMVVIVHAVPLHKRPVYQGMFGAVFGIASVVGPLLGGALTTKVTWRWCFYINLPLGVVAMLVVLLLLEIPDRDATKLPNKSKLAQLDFYGTALVVPGCICLILALQWGGLTYSWDNPRMIALLVLAGLLLSGFMLVQVFLPKTATIPPRIFKQRSILAGLFATICNGSQLMIFSYYLPIWFQAIQGVSAIDSGIRILPLIISMVVASVVTGALVQRIGYYTPFLIIGVCFMSVGAGLLNTLKIDTPKAHWIGYQIIYGWGLGFSSQAPNLAAQTVLPKADIAIGTSLMFFAQLLGGAIFVSVGQNVLNNQLLRRLSTLPGFTPEMIKDSGVTSLANLPTTIRSAVLEAYNESLRRVFQTMSSLPHPRRVVTGHDAAGNAIFIDDAAVPLTPIDPTTDFSVLYETHQFPASNNGWTDPILQRTKSLSNKDGVVLRIVDFKPENKPIFHRTESVDFGVVLEGEISCRLDNGVEKTLRAGDTCVQRGTIHSWENKTGKTARVLFVLIAAEPVKIGDRTLFTAGFSPKEMESGGGDADAQLE
;
A
#
# COMPACT_ATOMS: atom_id res chain seq x y z
N MET A 1 37.89 -7.49 50.36
CA MET A 1 37.90 -6.91 51.73
C MET A 1 37.93 -5.40 51.55
N SER A 2 36.80 -4.70 51.68
CA SER A 2 36.23 -4.11 52.92
C SER A 2 36.51 -2.60 52.88
N SER A 3 35.58 -1.66 53.07
CA SER A 3 34.12 -1.63 53.27
C SER A 3 33.65 -0.21 52.82
N LYS A 4 32.43 0.05 52.29
CA LYS A 4 31.14 0.21 53.00
C LYS A 4 31.27 0.98 54.34
N THR A 5 30.48 2.00 54.69
CA THR A 5 29.28 2.66 54.12
C THR A 5 29.00 3.97 54.88
N CYS A 6 28.00 4.76 54.44
CA CYS A 6 27.09 5.67 55.18
C CYS A 6 27.07 7.13 54.68
N GLN A 7 25.92 7.82 54.58
CA GLN A 7 24.53 7.36 54.44
C GLN A 7 23.66 8.52 53.92
N GLU A 8 22.54 8.24 53.25
CA GLU A 8 21.55 9.25 52.84
C GLU A 8 20.68 9.73 54.02
N ALA A 9 20.21 11.00 53.97
CA ALA A 9 18.95 11.43 54.58
C ALA A 9 18.39 12.67 53.86
N LYS A 10 17.04 12.74 53.72
CA LYS A 10 16.27 13.73 52.92
C LYS A 10 15.25 14.49 53.84
N PRO A 11 14.18 15.20 53.38
CA PRO A 11 13.64 16.41 54.06
C PRO A 11 12.30 16.11 54.78
N PRO A 12 11.44 17.08 55.21
CA PRO A 12 10.60 17.89 54.29
C PRO A 12 10.13 19.30 54.78
N SER A 13 9.47 20.05 53.87
CA SER A 13 8.33 20.98 54.15
C SER A 13 8.58 22.29 54.95
N LEU A 14 7.78 23.38 54.86
CA LEU A 14 6.45 23.69 54.28
C LEU A 14 6.40 25.14 53.71
N SER A 15 5.34 25.46 52.94
CA SER A 15 4.93 26.79 52.41
C SER A 15 4.54 27.82 53.51
N PRO A 16 4.14 29.12 53.28
CA PRO A 16 3.70 29.78 52.02
C PRO A 16 4.07 31.31 51.83
N GLY A 17 3.57 31.93 50.75
CA GLY A 17 3.12 33.35 50.78
C GLY A 17 3.90 34.43 49.98
N ASP A 18 3.27 34.96 48.93
CA ASP A 18 3.67 36.13 48.10
C ASP A 18 3.50 37.48 48.86
N PRO A 19 4.21 38.60 48.50
CA PRO A 19 3.79 39.40 47.33
C PRO A 19 4.81 40.32 46.59
N LYS A 20 4.58 40.40 45.26
CA LYS A 20 4.68 41.58 44.36
C LYS A 20 6.05 42.20 43.94
N ALA A 21 6.34 41.94 42.65
CA ALA A 21 6.63 42.92 41.59
C ALA A 21 7.95 43.74 41.59
N THR A 22 8.86 43.36 40.69
CA THR A 22 9.89 44.24 40.10
C THR A 22 10.10 43.97 38.61
N THR A 23 9.71 44.92 37.77
CA THR A 23 10.32 45.15 36.45
C THR A 23 11.65 45.88 36.64
N PHE A 24 12.70 45.59 35.84
CA PHE A 24 13.59 46.62 35.26
C PHE A 24 14.56 46.06 34.20
N SER A 25 15.28 46.95 33.53
CA SER A 25 15.85 46.80 32.17
C SER A 25 17.35 46.47 32.10
N LYS A 26 17.79 46.10 30.88
CA LYS A 26 19.19 45.89 30.43
C LYS A 26 20.22 46.92 30.95
N PRO A 27 21.48 46.51 31.15
CA PRO A 27 22.65 47.37 31.00
C PRO A 27 23.36 47.19 29.63
N LYS A 28 24.01 48.27 29.18
CA LYS A 28 25.03 48.29 28.10
C LYS A 28 26.41 48.38 28.75
N THR A 29 27.46 47.83 28.11
CA THR A 29 28.75 48.51 27.93
C THR A 29 29.62 47.86 26.84
N SER A 30 30.56 48.63 26.30
CA SER A 30 31.41 48.39 25.12
C SER A 30 32.84 47.95 25.52
N VAL A 31 33.44 46.95 24.86
CA VAL A 31 34.38 46.99 23.69
C VAL A 31 35.86 47.19 24.11
N ASP A 32 36.78 46.67 23.27
CA ASP A 32 38.25 46.53 23.42
C ASP A 32 38.69 45.42 24.41
N ASP A 33 39.62 44.49 24.11
CA ASP A 33 40.48 44.32 22.93
C ASP A 33 40.96 42.84 22.81
N ILE A 34 40.60 42.09 21.76
CA ILE A 34 41.32 40.85 21.35
C ILE A 34 41.35 40.76 19.82
N ASN A 35 42.56 40.94 19.28
CA ASN A 35 42.86 41.00 17.86
C ASN A 35 43.15 39.60 17.28
N LEU A 36 42.19 39.02 16.55
CA LEU A 36 42.42 37.86 15.68
C LEU A 36 42.48 38.35 14.23
N LYS A 37 43.66 38.22 13.62
CA LYS A 37 43.92 38.75 12.28
C LYS A 37 43.12 38.04 11.20
N ASP A 38 42.72 38.85 10.24
CA ASP A 38 41.95 38.53 9.05
C ASP A 38 42.83 37.85 7.99
N ASP A 39 42.52 36.58 7.69
CA ASP A 39 43.00 35.84 6.51
C ASP A 39 41.78 35.47 5.61
N SER A 40 40.90 36.44 5.35
CA SER A 40 39.79 36.27 4.40
C SER A 40 40.27 36.26 2.95
N ASN A 41 40.57 35.07 2.45
CA ASN A 41 40.74 34.83 1.01
C ASN A 41 39.42 35.18 0.26
N PRO A 42 39.38 36.23 -0.59
CA PRO A 42 38.13 36.71 -1.19
C PRO A 42 37.41 35.68 -2.06
N ALA A 43 38.14 34.68 -2.56
CA ALA A 43 37.66 33.66 -3.49
C ALA A 43 36.61 32.69 -2.91
N LEU A 44 36.37 32.70 -1.59
CA LEU A 44 35.41 31.79 -0.93
C LEU A 44 34.05 32.43 -0.61
N THR A 45 34.00 33.76 -0.47
CA THR A 45 32.75 34.50 -0.16
C THR A 45 31.95 34.85 -1.42
N GLU A 46 32.58 34.90 -2.58
CA GLU A 46 31.96 35.38 -3.83
C GLU A 46 31.18 34.30 -4.61
N LYS A 47 31.35 33.01 -4.28
CA LYS A 47 30.61 31.89 -4.91
C LYS A 47 29.23 31.59 -4.33
N ALA A 48 28.76 32.40 -3.38
CA ALA A 48 27.43 32.29 -2.77
C ALA A 48 26.40 33.29 -3.32
N SER A 49 26.76 34.13 -4.30
CA SER A 49 25.77 34.79 -5.15
C SER A 49 25.15 33.74 -6.07
N SER A 50 23.91 33.35 -5.77
CA SER A 50 23.15 32.49 -6.66
C SER A 50 23.03 33.16 -8.03
N GLU A 51 23.37 32.48 -9.11
CA GLU A 51 22.92 32.88 -10.44
C GLU A 51 21.40 33.12 -10.37
N ASP A 52 20.98 34.37 -10.63
CA ASP A 52 19.57 34.75 -10.64
C ASP A 52 18.85 34.00 -11.75
N ALA A 53 18.33 32.83 -11.39
CA ALA A 53 17.46 32.05 -12.24
C ALA A 53 16.21 32.89 -12.51
N LYS A 54 16.19 33.58 -13.65
CA LYS A 54 15.08 34.41 -14.12
C LYS A 54 13.84 33.55 -14.36
N TYR A 55 13.06 33.32 -13.29
CA TYR A 55 11.78 32.64 -13.38
C TYR A 55 10.80 33.50 -14.20
N PRO A 56 10.00 32.90 -15.10
CA PRO A 56 8.92 33.64 -15.77
C PRO A 56 7.92 34.16 -14.74
N THR A 57 7.37 35.35 -15.00
CA THR A 57 6.41 36.03 -14.12
C THR A 57 5.15 36.47 -14.89
N GLY A 58 4.12 36.88 -14.15
CA GLY A 58 2.87 37.40 -14.70
C GLY A 58 2.17 36.44 -15.68
N LEU A 59 1.62 37.01 -16.76
CA LEU A 59 0.86 36.28 -17.78
C LEU A 59 1.65 35.11 -18.40
N ARG A 60 2.97 35.27 -18.59
CA ARG A 60 3.84 34.23 -19.18
C ARG A 60 3.90 32.98 -18.30
N LEU A 61 4.01 33.16 -16.98
CA LEU A 61 3.95 32.04 -16.04
C LEU A 61 2.56 31.41 -16.00
N GLY A 62 1.50 32.22 -16.00
CA GLY A 62 0.11 31.74 -15.99
C GLY A 62 -0.22 30.85 -17.20
N LEU A 63 0.11 31.30 -18.41
CA LEU A 63 -0.10 30.55 -19.65
C LEU A 63 0.75 29.26 -19.72
N LEU A 64 2.02 29.32 -19.29
CA LEU A 64 2.91 28.17 -19.22
C LEU A 64 2.36 27.10 -18.25
N LEU A 65 1.93 27.51 -17.06
CA LEU A 65 1.32 26.60 -16.09
C LEU A 65 -0.01 26.05 -16.59
N ALA A 66 -0.86 26.88 -17.21
CA ALA A 66 -2.11 26.42 -17.81
C ALA A 66 -1.86 25.33 -18.86
N SER A 67 -0.90 25.54 -19.77
CA SER A 67 -0.50 24.56 -20.78
C SER A 67 0.02 23.24 -20.20
N VAL A 68 0.82 23.34 -19.13
CA VAL A 68 1.41 22.21 -18.43
C VAL A 68 0.34 21.41 -17.68
N PHE A 69 -0.59 22.08 -17.00
CA PHE A 69 -1.75 21.44 -16.36
C PHE A 69 -2.76 20.91 -17.37
N SER A 70 -2.94 21.55 -18.54
CA SER A 70 -3.72 20.98 -19.65
C SER A 70 -3.12 19.67 -20.15
N SER A 71 -1.79 19.59 -20.29
CA SER A 71 -1.11 18.34 -20.69
C SER A 71 -1.36 17.22 -19.66
N MET A 72 -1.29 17.54 -18.36
CA MET A 72 -1.64 16.60 -17.28
C MET A 72 -3.14 16.24 -17.27
N PHE A 73 -4.01 17.21 -17.59
CA PHE A 73 -5.46 16.99 -17.70
C PHE A 73 -5.77 15.99 -18.81
N LEU A 74 -5.13 16.08 -19.97
CA LEU A 74 -5.30 15.12 -21.08
C LEU A 74 -4.92 13.69 -20.66
N VAL A 75 -3.75 13.52 -20.04
CA VAL A 75 -3.29 12.24 -19.47
C VAL A 75 -4.27 11.66 -18.45
N SER A 76 -4.91 12.53 -17.65
CA SER A 76 -5.90 12.13 -16.63
C SER A 76 -7.27 11.84 -17.23
N LEU A 77 -7.69 12.63 -18.22
CA LEU A 77 -8.96 12.49 -18.95
C LEU A 77 -8.97 11.18 -19.73
N ASP A 78 -7.93 10.92 -20.52
CA ASP A 78 -7.76 9.69 -21.30
C ASP A 78 -7.80 8.43 -20.43
N ARG A 79 -7.15 8.48 -19.26
CA ARG A 79 -7.15 7.39 -18.28
C ARG A 79 -8.56 7.06 -17.74
N LEU A 80 -9.46 8.05 -17.71
CA LEU A 80 -10.76 7.95 -17.03
C LEU A 80 -11.94 7.84 -18.02
N ILE A 81 -11.81 8.40 -19.22
CA ILE A 81 -12.81 8.36 -20.28
C ILE A 81 -13.01 6.93 -20.83
N ILE A 82 -11.93 6.15 -20.90
CA ILE A 82 -11.92 4.77 -21.43
C ILE A 82 -12.94 3.87 -20.73
N ALA A 83 -13.14 4.01 -19.41
CA ALA A 83 -14.07 3.19 -18.64
C ALA A 83 -15.52 3.27 -19.15
N THR A 84 -15.92 4.41 -19.73
CA THR A 84 -17.25 4.61 -20.33
C THR A 84 -17.33 4.20 -21.81
N ALA A 85 -16.20 4.14 -22.51
CA ALA A 85 -16.12 3.78 -23.92
C ALA A 85 -15.97 2.27 -24.15
N ILE A 86 -15.43 1.52 -23.16
CA ILE A 86 -15.16 0.08 -23.24
C ILE A 86 -16.31 -0.76 -23.83
N PRO A 87 -17.59 -0.62 -23.41
CA PRO A 87 -18.67 -1.43 -23.95
C PRO A 87 -18.83 -1.24 -25.47
N GLN A 88 -18.94 0.01 -25.92
CA GLN A 88 -19.11 0.36 -27.32
C GLN A 88 -17.89 -0.06 -28.18
N ILE A 89 -16.67 0.09 -27.65
CA ILE A 89 -15.43 -0.38 -28.32
C ILE A 89 -15.47 -1.90 -28.50
N THR A 90 -15.94 -2.62 -27.48
CA THR A 90 -16.03 -4.08 -27.49
C THR A 90 -17.05 -4.58 -28.50
N ASP A 91 -18.21 -3.91 -28.59
CA ASP A 91 -19.27 -4.24 -29.54
C ASP A 91 -18.83 -3.96 -30.99
N ASP A 92 -18.19 -2.82 -31.25
CA ASP A 92 -17.62 -2.45 -32.56
C ASP A 92 -16.56 -3.47 -33.03
N PHE A 93 -15.63 -3.87 -32.14
CA PHE A 93 -14.53 -4.78 -32.48
C PHE A 93 -14.85 -6.27 -32.29
N LYS A 94 -16.00 -6.59 -31.68
CA LYS A 94 -16.42 -7.95 -31.30
C LYS A 94 -15.37 -8.73 -30.50
N SER A 95 -14.58 -8.03 -29.67
CA SER A 95 -13.46 -8.62 -28.91
C SER A 95 -13.59 -8.41 -27.41
N VAL A 96 -14.45 -9.22 -26.77
CA VAL A 96 -14.66 -9.22 -25.31
C VAL A 96 -13.39 -9.64 -24.55
N THR A 97 -12.56 -10.49 -25.15
CA THR A 97 -11.30 -10.97 -24.56
C THR A 97 -10.26 -9.87 -24.34
N ASP A 98 -10.38 -8.75 -25.06
CA ASP A 98 -9.38 -7.69 -25.08
C ASP A 98 -9.68 -6.53 -24.11
N ILE A 99 -10.86 -6.51 -23.47
CA ILE A 99 -11.31 -5.44 -22.58
C ILE A 99 -10.24 -5.03 -21.54
N GLY A 100 -9.62 -6.01 -20.89
CA GLY A 100 -8.60 -5.76 -19.87
C GLY A 100 -7.37 -5.02 -20.41
N TRP A 101 -7.00 -5.25 -21.67
CA TRP A 101 -5.85 -4.61 -22.29
C TRP A 101 -6.05 -3.12 -22.56
N TYR A 102 -7.29 -2.70 -22.87
CA TYR A 102 -7.63 -1.31 -23.21
C TYR A 102 -7.24 -0.31 -22.11
N GLY A 103 -7.42 -0.72 -20.84
CA GLY A 103 -6.94 0.03 -19.68
C GLY A 103 -5.49 -0.30 -19.32
N SER A 104 -5.16 -1.59 -19.21
CA SER A 104 -3.92 -2.02 -18.57
C SER A 104 -2.67 -1.77 -19.41
N VAL A 105 -2.72 -1.81 -20.74
CA VAL A 105 -1.51 -1.56 -21.57
C VAL A 105 -1.01 -0.11 -21.48
N TYR A 106 -1.93 0.84 -21.27
CA TYR A 106 -1.62 2.26 -21.03
C TYR A 106 -0.90 2.44 -19.69
N LEU A 107 -1.42 1.81 -18.63
CA LEU A 107 -0.82 1.87 -17.29
C LEU A 107 0.53 1.12 -17.24
N LEU A 108 0.62 -0.01 -17.94
CA LEU A 108 1.81 -0.85 -18.08
C LEU A 108 2.97 -0.06 -18.70
N THR A 109 2.73 0.57 -19.85
CA THR A 109 3.72 1.40 -20.55
C THR A 109 4.04 2.67 -19.75
N THR A 110 3.03 3.32 -19.15
CA THR A 110 3.26 4.47 -18.26
C THR A 110 4.23 4.10 -17.13
N CYS A 111 4.00 2.98 -16.44
CA CYS A 111 4.85 2.53 -15.34
C CYS A 111 6.25 2.11 -15.81
N ALA A 112 6.34 1.25 -16.83
CA ALA A 112 7.60 0.66 -17.27
C ALA A 112 8.62 1.70 -17.78
N PHE A 113 8.14 2.75 -18.46
CA PHE A 113 9.01 3.80 -19.03
C PHE A 113 9.19 5.03 -18.13
N GLN A 114 8.54 5.09 -16.95
CA GLN A 114 8.60 6.24 -16.05
C GLN A 114 10.04 6.65 -15.70
N LEU A 115 10.88 5.69 -15.31
CA LEU A 115 12.28 5.92 -14.92
C LEU A 115 13.16 6.35 -16.10
N LEU A 116 12.90 5.84 -17.31
CA LEU A 116 13.63 6.24 -18.52
C LEU A 116 13.41 7.74 -18.80
N PHE A 117 12.18 8.24 -18.69
CA PHE A 117 11.92 9.67 -18.85
C PHE A 117 12.62 10.52 -17.80
N GLY A 118 12.77 10.05 -16.55
CA GLY A 118 13.60 10.71 -15.54
C GLY A 118 15.02 10.99 -16.04
N LYS A 119 15.63 10.02 -16.75
CA LYS A 119 16.97 10.16 -17.35
C LYS A 119 16.95 11.03 -18.61
N ILE A 120 15.95 10.90 -19.48
CA ILE A 120 15.82 11.76 -20.67
C ILE A 120 15.74 13.24 -20.26
N TYR A 121 14.91 13.60 -19.27
CA TYR A 121 14.83 14.97 -18.76
C TYR A 121 16.10 15.48 -18.05
N SER A 122 16.98 14.60 -17.55
CA SER A 122 18.29 15.02 -17.02
C SER A 122 19.29 15.41 -18.11
N PHE A 123 19.27 14.76 -19.29
CA PHE A 123 20.30 14.94 -20.34
C PHE A 123 19.84 15.68 -21.60
N TYR A 124 18.55 15.66 -21.93
CA TYR A 124 17.99 16.32 -23.11
C TYR A 124 17.39 17.69 -22.75
N ASN A 125 17.12 18.49 -23.79
CA ASN A 125 16.51 19.81 -23.62
C ASN A 125 15.06 19.62 -23.13
N ILE A 126 14.71 20.23 -22.01
CA ILE A 126 13.45 20.00 -21.30
C ILE A 126 12.25 20.41 -22.17
N LYS A 127 12.37 21.53 -22.91
CA LYS A 127 11.32 22.04 -23.81
C LYS A 127 11.05 21.06 -24.94
N THR A 128 12.10 20.66 -25.67
CA THR A 128 11.97 19.69 -26.76
C THR A 128 11.43 18.36 -26.25
N THR A 129 11.95 17.86 -25.13
CA THR A 129 11.51 16.58 -24.53
C THR A 129 10.02 16.63 -24.17
N PHE A 130 9.55 17.69 -23.52
CA PHE A 130 8.15 17.81 -23.11
C PHE A 130 7.21 17.87 -24.32
N ILE A 131 7.56 18.67 -25.34
CA ILE A 131 6.81 18.72 -26.62
C ILE A 131 6.78 17.33 -27.29
N THR A 132 7.91 16.63 -27.36
CA THR A 132 7.96 15.26 -27.92
C THR A 132 7.08 14.28 -27.13
N THR A 133 6.99 14.41 -25.80
CA THR A 133 6.12 13.53 -25.00
C THR A 133 4.63 13.83 -25.18
N ILE A 134 4.25 15.10 -25.37
CA ILE A 134 2.87 15.47 -25.73
C ILE A 134 2.56 14.97 -27.14
N PHE A 135 3.44 15.22 -28.11
CA PHE A 135 3.27 14.71 -29.48
C PHE A 135 3.09 13.18 -29.52
N LEU A 136 3.89 12.44 -28.76
CA LEU A 136 3.79 10.99 -28.65
C LEU A 136 2.45 10.53 -28.04
N PHE A 137 1.98 11.23 -27.00
CA PHE A 137 0.65 11.00 -26.41
C PHE A 137 -0.49 11.27 -27.42
N GLU A 138 -0.39 12.34 -28.19
CA GLU A 138 -1.38 12.68 -29.23
C GLU A 138 -1.35 11.71 -30.41
N VAL A 139 -0.18 11.21 -30.83
CA VAL A 139 -0.07 10.14 -31.82
C VAL A 139 -0.74 8.86 -31.30
N GLY A 140 -0.53 8.50 -30.03
CA GLY A 140 -1.23 7.38 -29.40
C GLY A 140 -2.76 7.56 -29.39
N SER A 141 -3.23 8.76 -29.02
CA SER A 141 -4.65 9.13 -29.05
C SER A 141 -5.23 9.08 -30.48
N ALA A 142 -4.49 9.55 -31.48
CA ALA A 142 -4.88 9.52 -32.88
C ALA A 142 -5.04 8.09 -33.40
N VAL A 143 -4.10 7.20 -33.04
CA VAL A 143 -4.16 5.76 -33.37
C VAL A 143 -5.33 5.09 -32.66
N CYS A 144 -5.65 5.45 -31.41
CA CYS A 144 -6.84 4.95 -30.70
C CYS A 144 -8.14 5.37 -31.43
N GLY A 145 -8.29 6.65 -31.78
CA GLY A 145 -9.46 7.15 -32.49
C GLY A 145 -9.60 6.56 -33.90
N ALA A 146 -8.49 6.34 -34.60
CA ALA A 146 -8.46 5.78 -35.95
C ALA A 146 -8.49 4.24 -36.00
N ALA A 147 -8.54 3.55 -34.85
CA ALA A 147 -8.36 2.10 -34.80
C ALA A 147 -9.49 1.35 -35.56
N PRO A 148 -9.13 0.49 -36.54
CA PRO A 148 -10.08 -0.38 -37.24
C PRO A 148 -10.34 -1.69 -36.49
N ASN A 149 -9.48 -2.06 -35.53
CA ASN A 149 -9.60 -3.28 -34.73
C ASN A 149 -8.96 -3.10 -33.34
N SER A 150 -9.27 -4.05 -32.45
CA SER A 150 -8.77 -4.12 -31.07
C SER A 150 -7.24 -4.06 -30.95
N VAL A 151 -6.49 -4.76 -31.79
CA VAL A 151 -5.01 -4.80 -31.70
C VAL A 151 -4.41 -3.42 -32.02
N THR A 152 -4.88 -2.75 -33.07
CA THR A 152 -4.46 -1.37 -33.38
C THR A 152 -4.81 -0.41 -32.25
N PHE A 153 -5.98 -0.59 -31.61
CA PHE A 153 -6.37 0.20 -30.45
C PHE A 153 -5.40 -0.01 -29.27
N ILE A 154 -5.10 -1.26 -28.90
CA ILE A 154 -4.12 -1.62 -27.85
C ILE A 154 -2.74 -1.00 -28.13
N VAL A 155 -2.28 -1.02 -29.39
CA VAL A 155 -1.01 -0.37 -29.78
C VAL A 155 -1.09 1.16 -29.60
N GLY A 156 -2.20 1.80 -29.97
CA GLY A 156 -2.44 3.22 -29.69
C GLY A 156 -2.40 3.54 -28.19
N ARG A 157 -3.04 2.73 -27.36
CA ARG A 157 -3.02 2.84 -25.88
C ARG A 157 -1.60 2.70 -25.32
N ALA A 158 -0.77 1.81 -25.89
CA ALA A 158 0.62 1.63 -25.50
C ALA A 158 1.50 2.85 -25.84
N ILE A 159 1.30 3.44 -27.03
CA ILE A 159 1.98 4.67 -27.45
C ILE A 159 1.55 5.85 -26.56
N ALA A 160 0.26 5.98 -26.27
CA ALA A 160 -0.28 7.00 -25.38
C ALA A 160 0.30 6.87 -23.95
N GLY A 161 0.39 5.66 -23.40
CA GLY A 161 0.98 5.41 -22.07
C GLY A 161 2.48 5.74 -22.01
N LEU A 162 3.22 5.49 -23.08
CA LEU A 162 4.61 5.94 -23.21
C LEU A 162 4.72 7.48 -23.20
N GLY A 163 3.83 8.19 -23.91
CA GLY A 163 3.75 9.65 -23.83
C GLY A 163 3.37 10.16 -22.43
N SER A 164 2.38 9.53 -21.79
CA SER A 164 1.92 9.81 -20.43
C SER A 164 3.04 9.77 -19.37
N ALA A 165 3.89 8.73 -19.40
CA ALA A 165 5.07 8.65 -18.51
C ALA A 165 5.94 9.91 -18.60
N GLY A 166 6.22 10.33 -19.83
CA GLY A 166 7.01 11.52 -20.14
C GLY A 166 6.33 12.83 -19.76
N ILE A 167 5.01 12.93 -19.91
CA ILE A 167 4.23 14.11 -19.48
C ILE A 167 4.24 14.23 -17.96
N LEU A 168 3.98 13.15 -17.20
CA LEU A 168 3.90 13.19 -15.74
C LEU A 168 5.21 13.65 -15.08
N THR A 169 6.36 13.11 -15.52
CA THR A 169 7.67 13.62 -15.07
C THR A 169 7.95 15.02 -15.63
N GLY A 170 7.60 15.28 -16.89
CA GLY A 170 7.83 16.56 -17.56
C GLY A 170 7.15 17.74 -16.89
N VAL A 171 5.89 17.59 -16.45
CA VAL A 171 5.14 18.60 -15.69
C VAL A 171 5.92 19.02 -14.44
N MET A 172 6.42 18.05 -13.66
CA MET A 172 7.22 18.36 -12.46
C MET A 172 8.54 19.03 -12.79
N VAL A 173 9.24 18.60 -13.85
CA VAL A 173 10.51 19.21 -14.30
C VAL A 173 10.28 20.64 -14.80
N VAL A 174 9.21 20.90 -15.55
CA VAL A 174 8.87 22.26 -16.01
C VAL A 174 8.51 23.15 -14.82
N ILE A 175 7.72 22.70 -13.85
CA ILE A 175 7.44 23.46 -12.61
C ILE A 175 8.73 23.78 -11.85
N VAL A 176 9.68 22.84 -11.78
CA VAL A 176 10.99 23.05 -11.12
C VAL A 176 11.79 24.18 -11.76
N HIS A 177 11.73 24.33 -13.08
CA HIS A 177 12.43 25.38 -13.81
C HIS A 177 11.64 26.70 -13.93
N ALA A 178 10.29 26.64 -13.97
CA ALA A 178 9.43 27.82 -14.11
C ALA A 178 9.09 28.51 -12.77
N VAL A 179 9.20 27.80 -11.63
CA VAL A 179 8.70 28.28 -10.34
C VAL A 179 9.78 28.17 -9.24
N PRO A 180 9.99 29.21 -8.41
CA PRO A 180 10.90 29.15 -7.25
C PRO A 180 10.38 28.16 -6.19
N LEU A 181 11.30 27.45 -5.53
CA LEU A 181 11.02 26.30 -4.66
C LEU A 181 9.87 26.53 -3.65
N HIS A 182 9.80 27.70 -3.01
CA HIS A 182 8.78 28.02 -2.01
C HIS A 182 7.34 28.09 -2.56
N LYS A 183 7.13 28.35 -3.86
CA LYS A 183 5.78 28.38 -4.47
C LYS A 183 5.36 27.06 -5.10
N ARG A 184 6.31 26.14 -5.35
CA ARG A 184 6.03 24.84 -5.98
C ARG A 184 4.99 23.99 -5.22
N PRO A 185 4.89 23.99 -3.87
CA PRO A 185 3.90 23.19 -3.17
C PRO A 185 2.45 23.51 -3.58
N VAL A 186 2.09 24.78 -3.82
CA VAL A 186 0.74 25.15 -4.31
C VAL A 186 0.46 24.55 -5.70
N TYR A 187 1.40 24.68 -6.64
CA TYR A 187 1.24 24.13 -7.98
C TYR A 187 1.25 22.59 -7.99
N GLN A 188 1.96 21.95 -7.07
CA GLN A 188 1.83 20.51 -6.86
C GLN A 188 0.48 20.15 -6.24
N GLY A 189 -0.05 20.95 -5.32
CA GLY A 189 -1.41 20.77 -4.78
C GLY A 189 -2.49 20.81 -5.88
N MET A 190 -2.28 21.61 -6.93
CA MET A 190 -3.14 21.67 -8.12
C MET A 190 -3.16 20.39 -8.96
N PHE A 191 -2.21 19.45 -8.80
CA PHE A 191 -2.32 18.11 -9.41
C PHE A 191 -3.60 17.41 -8.94
N GLY A 192 -3.94 17.54 -7.65
CA GLY A 192 -5.19 17.05 -7.10
C GLY A 192 -6.38 17.66 -7.83
N ALA A 193 -6.41 18.98 -8.00
CA ALA A 193 -7.48 19.68 -8.72
C ALA A 193 -7.63 19.22 -10.18
N VAL A 194 -6.52 19.09 -10.93
CA VAL A 194 -6.54 18.60 -12.32
C VAL A 194 -7.10 17.18 -12.40
N PHE A 195 -6.65 16.28 -11.52
CA PHE A 195 -7.16 14.91 -11.44
C PHE A 195 -8.65 14.86 -11.05
N GLY A 196 -9.07 15.69 -10.10
CA GLY A 196 -10.47 15.83 -9.69
C GLY A 196 -11.37 16.27 -10.84
N ILE A 197 -11.00 17.33 -11.55
CA ILE A 197 -11.74 17.81 -12.72
C ILE A 197 -11.78 16.71 -13.78
N ALA A 198 -10.66 16.06 -14.10
CA ALA A 198 -10.62 14.95 -15.05
C ALA A 198 -11.50 13.75 -14.64
N SER A 199 -11.63 13.45 -13.35
CA SER A 199 -12.45 12.34 -12.86
C SER A 199 -13.97 12.58 -12.94
N VAL A 200 -14.40 13.84 -12.94
CA VAL A 200 -15.80 14.21 -13.18
C VAL A 200 -16.05 14.37 -14.68
N VAL A 201 -15.16 15.09 -15.37
CA VAL A 201 -15.29 15.41 -16.81
C VAL A 201 -15.11 14.17 -17.69
N GLY A 202 -14.24 13.23 -17.33
CA GLY A 202 -13.94 12.02 -18.09
C GLY A 202 -15.18 11.15 -18.33
N PRO A 203 -15.84 10.62 -17.30
CA PRO A 203 -17.05 9.81 -17.48
C PRO A 203 -18.20 10.57 -18.14
N LEU A 204 -18.36 11.86 -17.86
CA LEU A 204 -19.42 12.69 -18.45
C LEU A 204 -19.21 12.93 -19.95
N LEU A 205 -18.00 13.34 -20.36
CA LEU A 205 -17.67 13.52 -21.78
C LEU A 205 -17.63 12.17 -22.49
N GLY A 206 -17.06 11.14 -21.89
CA GLY A 206 -16.97 9.80 -22.48
C GLY A 206 -18.33 9.20 -22.76
N GLY A 207 -19.25 9.25 -21.79
CA GLY A 207 -20.63 8.85 -21.99
C GLY A 207 -21.34 9.70 -23.05
N ALA A 208 -21.18 11.03 -23.02
CA ALA A 208 -21.82 11.91 -24.01
C ALA A 208 -21.31 11.68 -25.44
N LEU A 209 -20.00 11.54 -25.65
CA LEU A 209 -19.37 11.31 -26.95
C LEU A 209 -19.66 9.91 -27.49
N THR A 210 -19.59 8.90 -26.63
CA THR A 210 -19.89 7.51 -27.00
C THR A 210 -21.36 7.35 -27.42
N THR A 211 -22.31 7.92 -26.67
CA THR A 211 -23.75 7.78 -26.94
C THR A 211 -24.25 8.69 -28.07
N LYS A 212 -23.72 9.91 -28.24
CA LYS A 212 -24.25 10.90 -29.20
C LYS A 212 -23.49 11.01 -30.52
N VAL A 213 -22.25 10.52 -30.57
CA VAL A 213 -21.39 10.66 -31.75
C VAL A 213 -20.74 9.32 -32.09
N THR A 214 -19.53 9.06 -31.57
CA THR A 214 -18.84 7.77 -31.61
C THR A 214 -17.83 7.72 -30.47
N TRP A 215 -17.52 6.52 -29.96
CA TRP A 215 -16.46 6.33 -28.96
C TRP A 215 -15.08 6.86 -29.42
N ARG A 216 -14.84 6.95 -30.74
CA ARG A 216 -13.57 7.41 -31.33
C ARG A 216 -13.25 8.87 -30.94
N TRP A 217 -14.28 9.69 -30.75
CA TRP A 217 -14.12 11.08 -30.31
C TRP A 217 -13.60 11.23 -28.89
N CYS A 218 -13.72 10.20 -28.05
CA CYS A 218 -13.10 10.16 -26.72
C CYS A 218 -11.56 10.29 -26.77
N PHE A 219 -10.94 9.97 -27.92
CA PHE A 219 -9.50 10.12 -28.14
C PHE A 219 -9.18 11.33 -29.04
N TYR A 220 -10.01 11.61 -30.05
CA TYR A 220 -9.81 12.79 -30.90
C TYR A 220 -9.95 14.13 -30.18
N ILE A 221 -10.66 14.18 -29.03
CA ILE A 221 -10.75 15.39 -28.20
C ILE A 221 -9.38 15.81 -27.60
N ASN A 222 -8.43 14.88 -27.46
CA ASN A 222 -7.09 15.20 -26.96
C ASN A 222 -6.32 16.04 -27.98
N LEU A 223 -6.39 15.69 -29.27
CA LEU A 223 -5.54 16.25 -30.33
C LEU A 223 -5.55 17.80 -30.38
N PRO A 224 -6.70 18.50 -30.45
CA PRO A 224 -6.71 19.97 -30.46
C PRO A 224 -6.09 20.57 -29.20
N LEU A 225 -6.36 19.99 -28.04
CA LEU A 225 -5.87 20.47 -26.75
C LEU A 225 -4.36 20.22 -26.60
N GLY A 226 -3.86 19.08 -27.08
CA GLY A 226 -2.44 18.75 -27.13
C GLY A 226 -1.68 19.65 -28.10
N VAL A 227 -2.25 19.98 -29.26
CA VAL A 227 -1.67 20.96 -30.20
C VAL A 227 -1.59 22.35 -29.56
N VAL A 228 -2.64 22.83 -28.91
CA VAL A 228 -2.61 24.11 -28.18
C VAL A 228 -1.55 24.09 -27.07
N ALA A 229 -1.45 23.00 -26.30
CA ALA A 229 -0.44 22.86 -25.25
C ALA A 229 0.99 22.84 -25.83
N MET A 230 1.24 22.11 -26.93
CA MET A 230 2.53 22.11 -27.62
C MET A 230 2.90 23.50 -28.12
N LEU A 231 1.96 24.24 -28.71
CA LEU A 231 2.21 25.61 -29.19
C LEU A 231 2.53 26.58 -28.05
N VAL A 232 1.80 26.54 -26.93
CA VAL A 232 2.08 27.39 -25.77
C VAL A 232 3.42 27.05 -25.13
N VAL A 233 3.78 25.77 -25.00
CA VAL A 233 5.13 25.36 -24.55
C VAL A 233 6.20 25.82 -25.55
N LEU A 234 5.98 25.66 -26.85
CA LEU A 234 6.93 26.06 -27.89
C LEU A 234 7.22 27.56 -27.87
N LEU A 235 6.21 28.39 -27.63
CA LEU A 235 6.35 29.85 -27.62
C LEU A 235 6.79 30.41 -26.26
N LEU A 236 6.29 29.90 -25.14
CA LEU A 236 6.50 30.53 -23.83
C LEU A 236 7.55 29.85 -22.95
N LEU A 237 7.86 28.57 -23.15
CA LEU A 237 8.89 27.89 -22.36
C LEU A 237 10.28 28.25 -22.91
N GLU A 238 11.01 29.08 -22.18
CA GLU A 238 12.45 29.26 -22.36
C GLU A 238 13.13 28.70 -21.13
N ILE A 239 13.96 27.66 -21.33
CA ILE A 239 14.85 27.13 -20.32
C ILE A 239 16.26 27.21 -20.94
N PRO A 240 17.22 27.91 -20.31
CA PRO A 240 18.58 28.00 -20.84
C PRO A 240 19.24 26.62 -20.90
N ASP A 241 20.04 26.38 -21.95
CA ASP A 241 20.72 25.11 -22.13
C ASP A 241 21.77 24.87 -21.04
N ARG A 242 21.66 23.69 -20.42
CA ARG A 242 22.55 23.17 -19.38
C ARG A 242 23.79 22.53 -20.02
N ASP A 243 24.86 22.34 -19.26
CA ASP A 243 26.06 21.66 -19.80
C ASP A 243 25.80 20.19 -20.16
N ALA A 244 24.91 19.52 -19.43
CA ALA A 244 24.41 18.18 -19.79
C ALA A 244 23.75 18.15 -21.20
N THR A 245 23.07 19.23 -21.60
CA THR A 245 22.46 19.35 -22.94
C THR A 245 23.45 19.69 -24.04
N LYS A 246 24.65 20.18 -23.72
CA LYS A 246 25.73 20.43 -24.70
C LYS A 246 26.51 19.16 -25.09
N LEU A 247 26.31 18.05 -24.38
CA LEU A 247 26.99 16.77 -24.67
C LEU A 247 26.64 16.21 -26.07
N PRO A 248 27.59 15.54 -26.75
CA PRO A 248 27.31 14.84 -28.01
C PRO A 248 26.20 13.79 -27.86
N ASN A 249 25.38 13.60 -28.90
CA ASN A 249 24.24 12.68 -28.85
C ASN A 249 24.65 11.23 -28.51
N LYS A 250 25.82 10.76 -28.98
CA LYS A 250 26.37 9.45 -28.58
C LYS A 250 26.62 9.35 -27.06
N SER A 251 27.18 10.40 -26.46
CA SER A 251 27.46 10.49 -25.02
C SER A 251 26.19 10.67 -24.16
N LYS A 252 25.12 11.24 -24.72
CA LYS A 252 23.80 11.29 -24.09
C LYS A 252 23.13 9.91 -24.09
N LEU A 253 23.10 9.23 -25.25
CA LEU A 253 22.54 7.89 -25.38
C LEU A 253 23.24 6.88 -24.45
N ALA A 254 24.57 6.94 -24.35
CA ALA A 254 25.35 6.12 -23.42
C ALA A 254 24.98 6.33 -21.94
N GLN A 255 24.41 7.49 -21.57
CA GLN A 255 23.98 7.80 -20.21
C GLN A 255 22.51 7.47 -19.92
N LEU A 256 21.72 7.00 -20.90
CA LEU A 256 20.35 6.54 -20.71
C LEU A 256 20.23 5.14 -20.08
N ASP A 257 21.33 4.57 -19.59
CA ASP A 257 21.37 3.26 -18.93
C ASP A 257 20.69 2.16 -19.77
N PHE A 258 21.23 1.90 -20.97
CA PHE A 258 20.63 0.93 -21.89
C PHE A 258 20.42 -0.45 -21.25
N TYR A 259 21.42 -0.93 -20.48
CA TYR A 259 21.33 -2.20 -19.75
C TYR A 259 20.26 -2.16 -18.66
N GLY A 260 20.21 -1.11 -17.83
CA GLY A 260 19.16 -0.97 -16.82
C GLY A 260 17.76 -0.88 -17.43
N THR A 261 17.61 -0.10 -18.49
CA THR A 261 16.34 0.06 -19.23
C THR A 261 15.88 -1.26 -19.85
N ALA A 262 16.79 -2.00 -20.49
CA ALA A 262 16.53 -3.32 -21.09
C ALA A 262 16.19 -4.42 -20.07
N LEU A 263 16.40 -4.19 -18.78
CA LEU A 263 16.01 -5.09 -17.70
C LEU A 263 14.72 -4.62 -17.00
N VAL A 264 14.63 -3.34 -16.62
CA VAL A 264 13.48 -2.82 -15.85
C VAL A 264 12.19 -2.77 -16.67
N VAL A 265 12.26 -2.42 -17.96
CA VAL A 265 11.06 -2.34 -18.82
C VAL A 265 10.41 -3.72 -18.97
N PRO A 266 11.10 -4.77 -19.47
CA PRO A 266 10.50 -6.11 -19.55
C PRO A 266 10.25 -6.72 -18.16
N GLY A 267 11.05 -6.40 -17.13
CA GLY A 267 10.80 -6.87 -15.76
C GLY A 267 9.48 -6.35 -15.18
N CYS A 268 9.21 -5.05 -15.33
CA CYS A 268 7.92 -4.44 -14.97
C CYS A 268 6.78 -4.97 -15.84
N ILE A 269 7.01 -5.21 -17.13
CA ILE A 269 6.00 -5.81 -18.01
C ILE A 269 5.62 -7.21 -17.54
N CYS A 270 6.60 -8.08 -17.28
CA CYS A 270 6.35 -9.43 -16.79
C CYS A 270 5.63 -9.42 -15.43
N LEU A 271 6.05 -8.55 -14.51
CA LEU A 271 5.44 -8.41 -13.19
C LEU A 271 3.97 -7.98 -13.30
N ILE A 272 3.70 -6.89 -14.02
CA ILE A 272 2.34 -6.33 -14.12
C ILE A 272 1.43 -7.28 -14.92
N LEU A 273 1.92 -7.98 -15.95
CA LEU A 273 1.14 -9.01 -16.65
C LEU A 273 0.83 -10.21 -15.74
N ALA A 274 1.79 -10.68 -14.94
CA ALA A 274 1.55 -11.75 -13.98
C ALA A 274 0.51 -11.35 -12.93
N LEU A 275 0.55 -10.10 -12.47
CA LEU A 275 -0.41 -9.54 -11.54
C LEU A 275 -1.79 -9.35 -12.19
N GLN A 276 -1.85 -8.92 -13.45
CA GLN A 276 -3.10 -8.64 -14.17
C GLN A 276 -3.88 -9.91 -14.54
N TRP A 277 -3.18 -11.01 -14.87
CA TRP A 277 -3.80 -12.27 -15.29
C TRP A 277 -3.95 -13.30 -14.16
N GLY A 278 -3.12 -13.23 -13.13
CA GLY A 278 -3.07 -14.22 -12.06
C GLY A 278 -4.35 -14.22 -11.24
N GLY A 279 -5.00 -15.38 -11.15
CA GLY A 279 -6.27 -15.55 -10.44
C GLY A 279 -7.49 -14.98 -11.17
N LEU A 280 -7.32 -14.44 -12.39
CA LEU A 280 -8.39 -13.94 -13.26
C LEU A 280 -8.46 -14.72 -14.58
N THR A 281 -7.40 -14.66 -15.39
CA THR A 281 -7.33 -15.33 -16.70
C THR A 281 -6.60 -16.67 -16.63
N TYR A 282 -5.60 -16.77 -15.76
CA TYR A 282 -4.83 -17.99 -15.54
C TYR A 282 -4.66 -18.26 -14.04
N SER A 283 -4.78 -19.53 -13.63
CA SER A 283 -4.42 -19.97 -12.27
C SER A 283 -2.95 -19.63 -11.97
N TRP A 284 -2.63 -19.35 -10.71
CA TRP A 284 -1.26 -19.01 -10.29
C TRP A 284 -0.25 -20.14 -10.58
N ASP A 285 -0.69 -21.39 -10.51
CA ASP A 285 0.13 -22.59 -10.81
C ASP A 285 0.36 -22.81 -12.32
N ASN A 286 -0.23 -21.99 -13.19
CA ASN A 286 -0.03 -22.12 -14.63
C ASN A 286 1.45 -21.80 -14.96
N PRO A 287 2.15 -22.64 -15.75
CA PRO A 287 3.57 -22.43 -16.08
C PRO A 287 3.90 -21.04 -16.64
N ARG A 288 2.96 -20.41 -17.36
CA ARG A 288 3.11 -19.04 -17.87
C ARG A 288 3.19 -18.00 -16.75
N MET A 289 2.41 -18.16 -15.69
CA MET A 289 2.36 -17.23 -14.56
C MET A 289 3.64 -17.35 -13.73
N ILE A 290 4.06 -18.58 -13.44
CA ILE A 290 5.34 -18.88 -12.78
C ILE A 290 6.51 -18.32 -13.62
N ALA A 291 6.52 -18.56 -14.94
CA ALA A 291 7.56 -18.04 -15.83
C ALA A 291 7.61 -16.50 -15.83
N LEU A 292 6.47 -15.81 -15.88
CA LEU A 292 6.43 -14.34 -15.82
C LEU A 292 6.92 -13.81 -14.47
N LEU A 293 6.55 -14.44 -13.34
CA LEU A 293 7.02 -14.05 -12.01
C LEU A 293 8.52 -14.28 -11.81
N VAL A 294 9.03 -15.45 -12.22
CA VAL A 294 10.47 -15.77 -12.17
C VAL A 294 11.26 -14.83 -13.07
N LEU A 295 10.81 -14.59 -14.30
CA LEU A 295 11.46 -13.68 -15.23
C LEU A 295 11.43 -12.23 -14.71
N ALA A 296 10.31 -11.77 -14.13
CA ALA A 296 10.23 -10.49 -13.46
C ALA A 296 11.24 -10.38 -12.29
N GLY A 297 11.31 -11.40 -11.44
CA GLY A 297 12.26 -11.46 -10.33
C GLY A 297 13.71 -11.37 -10.80
N LEU A 298 14.07 -12.15 -11.83
CA LEU A 298 15.41 -12.14 -12.42
C LEU A 298 15.76 -10.81 -13.09
N LEU A 299 14.86 -10.24 -13.90
CA LEU A 299 15.07 -8.98 -14.60
C LEU A 299 15.15 -7.79 -13.64
N LEU A 300 14.26 -7.71 -12.65
CA LEU A 300 14.28 -6.63 -11.66
C LEU A 300 15.48 -6.75 -10.70
N SER A 301 15.88 -7.96 -10.33
CA SER A 301 17.13 -8.18 -9.58
C SER A 301 18.35 -7.79 -10.42
N GLY A 302 18.39 -8.19 -11.69
CA GLY A 302 19.42 -7.79 -12.64
C GLY A 302 19.52 -6.27 -12.80
N PHE A 303 18.38 -5.57 -12.87
CA PHE A 303 18.33 -4.11 -12.88
C PHE A 303 19.01 -3.53 -11.63
N MET A 304 18.70 -4.03 -10.43
CA MET A 304 19.34 -3.58 -9.18
C MET A 304 20.85 -3.83 -9.19
N LEU A 305 21.31 -4.98 -9.69
CA LEU A 305 22.74 -5.27 -9.84
C LEU A 305 23.41 -4.29 -10.82
N VAL A 306 22.77 -3.96 -11.95
CA VAL A 306 23.26 -2.92 -12.89
C VAL A 306 23.33 -1.55 -12.22
N GLN A 307 22.34 -1.16 -11.40
CA GLN A 307 22.38 0.12 -10.68
C GLN A 307 23.54 0.21 -9.68
N VAL A 308 23.88 -0.92 -9.03
CA VAL A 308 24.98 -1.01 -8.04
C VAL A 308 26.35 -1.08 -8.72
N PHE A 309 26.52 -1.90 -9.74
CA PHE A 309 27.81 -2.15 -10.39
C PHE A 309 28.17 -1.14 -11.50
N LEU A 310 27.20 -0.48 -12.11
CA LEU A 310 27.41 0.56 -13.14
C LEU A 310 26.91 1.95 -12.69
N PRO A 311 27.37 2.49 -11.54
CA PRO A 311 26.83 3.72 -10.94
C PRO A 311 27.05 5.00 -11.78
N LYS A 312 27.93 4.95 -12.79
CA LYS A 312 28.17 6.06 -13.73
C LYS A 312 27.04 6.23 -14.75
N THR A 313 26.44 5.13 -15.21
CA THR A 313 25.34 5.15 -16.18
C THR A 313 23.98 4.95 -15.51
N ALA A 314 23.92 4.31 -14.33
CA ALA A 314 22.73 3.99 -13.55
C ALA A 314 21.55 4.98 -13.70
N THR A 315 20.38 4.45 -14.03
CA THR A 315 19.06 5.09 -14.00
C THR A 315 18.77 5.72 -12.65
N ILE A 316 19.03 4.98 -11.56
CA ILE A 316 18.89 5.42 -10.17
C ILE A 316 20.26 5.28 -9.50
N PRO A 317 21.12 6.32 -9.54
CA PRO A 317 22.40 6.31 -8.86
C PRO A 317 22.26 5.95 -7.37
N PRO A 318 23.03 4.99 -6.82
CA PRO A 318 22.88 4.55 -5.43
C PRO A 318 22.96 5.67 -4.37
N ARG A 319 23.62 6.79 -4.69
CA ARG A 319 23.66 8.00 -3.85
C ARG A 319 22.27 8.63 -3.63
N ILE A 320 21.37 8.56 -4.61
CA ILE A 320 19.99 9.06 -4.51
C ILE A 320 19.18 8.12 -3.60
N PHE A 321 19.34 6.81 -3.78
CA PHE A 321 18.60 5.81 -3.00
C PHE A 321 19.02 5.78 -1.51
N LYS A 322 20.31 6.05 -1.22
CA LYS A 322 20.84 6.19 0.15
C LYS A 322 20.29 7.42 0.90
N GLN A 323 19.62 8.35 0.22
CA GLN A 323 19.13 9.58 0.85
C GLN A 323 17.81 9.32 1.56
N ARG A 324 17.81 9.39 2.90
CA ARG A 324 16.68 9.00 3.78
C ARG A 324 15.31 9.51 3.34
N SER A 325 15.22 10.75 2.85
CA SER A 325 13.96 11.36 2.42
C SER A 325 13.44 10.79 1.10
N ILE A 326 14.33 10.32 0.21
CA ILE A 326 13.95 9.61 -1.02
C ILE A 326 13.43 8.22 -0.68
N LEU A 327 14.12 7.49 0.21
CA LEU A 327 13.68 6.15 0.63
C LEU A 327 12.34 6.19 1.38
N ALA A 328 12.16 7.16 2.28
CA ALA A 328 10.87 7.38 2.95
C ALA A 328 9.78 7.82 1.96
N GLY A 329 10.12 8.68 1.00
CA GLY A 329 9.22 9.08 -0.09
C GLY A 329 8.78 7.91 -0.97
N LEU A 330 9.71 7.02 -1.32
CA LEU A 330 9.47 5.80 -2.09
C LEU A 330 8.46 4.88 -1.38
N PHE A 331 8.68 4.62 -0.09
CA PHE A 331 7.75 3.81 0.70
C PHE A 331 6.37 4.48 0.81
N ALA A 332 6.33 5.79 1.06
CA ALA A 332 5.08 6.54 1.13
C ALA A 332 4.32 6.56 -0.20
N THR A 333 5.00 6.66 -1.36
CA THR A 333 4.33 6.61 -2.67
C THR A 333 3.84 5.22 -3.04
N ILE A 334 4.58 4.15 -2.70
CA ILE A 334 4.07 2.77 -2.81
C ILE A 334 2.76 2.66 -2.03
N CYS A 335 2.77 2.99 -0.73
CA CYS A 335 1.58 2.89 0.12
C CYS A 335 0.40 3.74 -0.36
N ASN A 336 0.64 5.00 -0.77
CA ASN A 336 -0.39 5.87 -1.35
C ASN A 336 -0.96 5.29 -2.65
N GLY A 337 -0.11 4.73 -3.52
CA GLY A 337 -0.52 4.10 -4.78
C GLY A 337 -1.37 2.86 -4.54
N SER A 338 -0.92 1.98 -3.64
CA SER A 338 -1.62 0.77 -3.21
C SER A 338 -3.01 1.09 -2.65
N GLN A 339 -3.08 2.00 -1.67
CA GLN A 339 -4.31 2.38 -0.99
C GLN A 339 -5.28 3.09 -1.93
N LEU A 340 -4.81 4.02 -2.76
CA LEU A 340 -5.61 4.66 -3.80
C LEU A 340 -6.26 3.61 -4.71
N MET A 341 -5.50 2.62 -5.19
CA MET A 341 -6.08 1.57 -6.06
C MET A 341 -7.06 0.67 -5.30
N ILE A 342 -6.76 0.22 -4.08
CA ILE A 342 -7.68 -0.63 -3.29
C ILE A 342 -9.04 0.05 -3.14
N PHE A 343 -9.09 1.29 -2.64
CA PHE A 343 -10.38 1.96 -2.44
C PHE A 343 -11.02 2.41 -3.75
N SER A 344 -10.25 2.77 -4.79
CA SER A 344 -10.83 3.14 -6.09
C SER A 344 -11.45 1.95 -6.84
N TYR A 345 -11.00 0.72 -6.59
CA TYR A 345 -11.55 -0.49 -7.23
C TYR A 345 -12.60 -1.20 -6.36
N TYR A 346 -12.32 -1.43 -5.07
CA TYR A 346 -13.16 -2.29 -4.22
C TYR A 346 -14.30 -1.56 -3.51
N LEU A 347 -14.23 -0.24 -3.31
CA LEU A 347 -15.35 0.53 -2.75
C LEU A 347 -16.52 0.73 -3.73
N PRO A 348 -16.34 0.96 -5.06
CA PRO A 348 -17.44 0.88 -6.02
C PRO A 348 -18.06 -0.52 -6.07
N ILE A 349 -17.25 -1.58 -6.03
CA ILE A 349 -17.72 -2.97 -5.96
C ILE A 349 -18.55 -3.19 -4.69
N TRP A 350 -18.15 -2.64 -3.54
CA TRP A 350 -18.94 -2.68 -2.32
C TRP A 350 -20.33 -2.03 -2.50
N PHE A 351 -20.40 -0.83 -3.10
CA PHE A 351 -21.69 -0.20 -3.38
C PHE A 351 -22.57 -1.04 -4.32
N GLN A 352 -22.00 -1.59 -5.40
CA GLN A 352 -22.77 -2.40 -6.37
C GLN A 352 -23.22 -3.73 -5.76
N ALA A 353 -22.33 -4.48 -5.11
CA ALA A 353 -22.60 -5.80 -4.54
C ALA A 353 -23.53 -5.74 -3.31
N ILE A 354 -23.24 -4.82 -2.38
CA ILE A 354 -23.88 -4.80 -1.06
C ILE A 354 -25.11 -3.89 -1.03
N GLN A 355 -25.04 -2.71 -1.65
CA GLN A 355 -26.18 -1.78 -1.71
C GLN A 355 -27.04 -1.96 -2.96
N GLY A 356 -26.67 -2.87 -3.88
CA GLY A 356 -27.45 -3.20 -5.08
C GLY A 356 -27.62 -2.04 -6.06
N VAL A 357 -26.72 -1.04 -6.03
CA VAL A 357 -26.86 0.17 -6.84
C VAL A 357 -26.23 0.00 -8.22
N SER A 358 -26.67 0.82 -9.18
CA SER A 358 -26.10 0.80 -10.52
C SER A 358 -24.61 1.17 -10.53
N ALA A 359 -23.88 0.78 -11.58
CA ALA A 359 -22.48 1.18 -11.75
C ALA A 359 -22.33 2.72 -11.74
N ILE A 360 -23.28 3.46 -12.34
CA ILE A 360 -23.33 4.92 -12.35
C ILE A 360 -23.49 5.47 -10.92
N ASP A 361 -24.46 4.97 -10.15
CA ASP A 361 -24.67 5.37 -8.76
C ASP A 361 -23.45 5.05 -7.89
N SER A 362 -22.77 3.93 -8.12
CA SER A 362 -21.55 3.56 -7.40
C SER A 362 -20.42 4.56 -7.66
N GLY A 363 -20.29 5.06 -8.89
CA GLY A 363 -19.33 6.12 -9.24
C GLY A 363 -19.67 7.46 -8.56
N ILE A 364 -20.96 7.82 -8.52
CA ILE A 364 -21.42 9.02 -7.79
C ILE A 364 -21.11 8.91 -6.29
N ARG A 365 -21.26 7.71 -5.70
CA ARG A 365 -20.98 7.46 -4.27
C ARG A 365 -19.50 7.48 -3.89
N ILE A 366 -18.60 7.48 -4.88
CA ILE A 366 -17.14 7.61 -4.72
C ILE A 366 -16.66 9.08 -4.74
N LEU A 367 -17.51 10.01 -5.21
CA LEU A 367 -17.19 11.44 -5.25
C LEU A 367 -16.75 12.04 -3.90
N PRO A 368 -17.28 11.66 -2.72
CA PRO A 368 -16.79 12.17 -1.43
C PRO A 368 -15.30 11.93 -1.20
N LEU A 369 -14.78 10.76 -1.59
CA LEU A 369 -13.35 10.43 -1.51
C LEU A 369 -12.54 11.33 -2.44
N ILE A 370 -12.95 11.43 -3.70
CA ILE A 370 -12.23 12.18 -4.73
C ILE A 370 -12.21 13.68 -4.40
N ILE A 371 -13.36 14.27 -4.12
CA ILE A 371 -13.49 15.70 -3.81
C ILE A 371 -12.66 16.05 -2.56
N SER A 372 -12.69 15.21 -1.53
CA SER A 372 -11.89 15.43 -0.31
C SER A 372 -10.39 15.35 -0.60
N MET A 373 -9.94 14.38 -1.40
CA MET A 373 -8.54 14.28 -1.84
C MET A 373 -8.10 15.51 -2.63
N VAL A 374 -8.96 16.04 -3.51
CA VAL A 374 -8.71 17.24 -4.30
C VAL A 374 -8.53 18.46 -3.40
N VAL A 375 -9.51 18.74 -2.54
CA VAL A 375 -9.50 19.89 -1.62
C VAL A 375 -8.29 19.81 -0.69
N ALA A 376 -8.05 18.63 -0.10
CA ALA A 376 -6.96 18.40 0.81
C ALA A 376 -5.58 18.58 0.15
N SER A 377 -5.39 18.10 -1.10
CA SER A 377 -4.15 18.31 -1.88
C SER A 377 -3.86 19.79 -2.12
N VAL A 378 -4.87 20.58 -2.50
CA VAL A 378 -4.72 22.03 -2.71
C VAL A 378 -4.42 22.76 -1.38
N VAL A 379 -5.13 22.38 -0.30
CA VAL A 379 -4.91 22.92 1.05
C VAL A 379 -3.50 22.62 1.55
N THR A 380 -2.98 21.40 1.40
CA THR A 380 -1.59 21.05 1.72
C THR A 380 -0.61 21.88 0.91
N GLY A 381 -0.83 22.07 -0.39
CA GLY A 381 0.03 22.92 -1.20
C GLY A 381 0.15 24.34 -0.63
N ALA A 382 -0.98 24.95 -0.26
CA ALA A 382 -1.02 26.29 0.35
C ALA A 382 -0.38 26.35 1.75
N LEU A 383 -0.64 25.35 2.59
CA LEU A 383 -0.10 25.29 3.95
C LEU A 383 1.42 25.02 3.96
N VAL A 384 1.90 24.11 3.11
CA VAL A 384 3.34 23.84 2.96
C VAL A 384 4.08 25.05 2.40
N GLN A 385 3.49 25.80 1.45
CA GLN A 385 4.07 27.07 1.00
C GLN A 385 4.18 28.12 2.14
N ARG A 386 3.17 28.21 3.03
CA ARG A 386 3.18 29.18 4.14
C ARG A 386 4.08 28.78 5.30
N ILE A 387 4.14 27.49 5.64
CA ILE A 387 4.88 26.97 6.81
C ILE A 387 6.31 26.55 6.44
N GLY A 388 6.59 26.21 5.17
CA GLY A 388 7.90 25.79 4.67
C GLY A 388 8.24 24.32 4.87
N TYR A 389 7.48 23.58 5.69
CA TYR A 389 7.74 22.18 6.03
C TYR A 389 6.67 21.24 5.44
N TYR A 390 7.08 20.21 4.69
CA TYR A 390 6.16 19.20 4.12
C TYR A 390 5.97 17.96 5.00
N THR A 391 6.97 17.59 5.80
CA THR A 391 6.97 16.35 6.59
C THR A 391 5.79 16.24 7.57
N PRO A 392 5.38 17.30 8.31
CA PRO A 392 4.22 17.21 9.20
C PRO A 392 2.94 16.87 8.44
N PHE A 393 2.73 17.46 7.26
CA PHE A 393 1.56 17.19 6.42
C PHE A 393 1.54 15.78 5.86
N LEU A 394 2.70 15.23 5.49
CA LEU A 394 2.82 13.82 5.09
C LEU A 394 2.40 12.88 6.24
N ILE A 395 2.90 13.11 7.45
CA ILE A 395 2.58 12.28 8.63
C ILE A 395 1.09 12.41 8.98
N ILE A 396 0.58 13.64 9.08
CA ILE A 396 -0.85 13.91 9.34
C ILE A 396 -1.73 13.25 8.27
N GLY A 397 -1.35 13.35 7.00
CA GLY A 397 -2.03 12.71 5.88
C GLY A 397 -2.09 11.19 6.01
N VAL A 398 -0.96 10.54 6.32
CA VAL A 398 -0.90 9.09 6.56
C VAL A 398 -1.73 8.66 7.78
N CYS A 399 -1.79 9.47 8.84
CA CYS A 399 -2.68 9.23 9.98
C CYS A 399 -4.16 9.29 9.58
N PHE A 400 -4.59 10.36 8.91
CA PHE A 400 -5.97 10.47 8.41
C PHE A 400 -6.33 9.36 7.40
N MET A 401 -5.41 8.99 6.52
CA MET A 401 -5.60 7.92 5.55
C MET A 401 -5.76 6.57 6.26
N SER A 402 -4.92 6.28 7.27
CA SER A 402 -5.02 5.07 8.09
C SER A 402 -6.35 5.00 8.88
N VAL A 403 -6.76 6.11 9.51
CA VAL A 403 -8.04 6.19 10.23
C VAL A 403 -9.22 6.03 9.28
N GLY A 404 -9.21 6.73 8.14
CA GLY A 404 -10.26 6.62 7.12
C GLY A 404 -10.37 5.21 6.53
N ALA A 405 -9.24 4.55 6.27
CA ALA A 405 -9.22 3.16 5.82
C ALA A 405 -9.76 2.20 6.90
N GLY A 406 -9.38 2.41 8.17
CA GLY A 406 -9.91 1.66 9.31
C GLY A 406 -11.41 1.83 9.49
N LEU A 407 -11.95 3.03 9.25
CA LEU A 407 -13.39 3.30 9.26
C LEU A 407 -14.11 2.70 8.03
N LEU A 408 -13.53 2.77 6.84
CA LEU A 408 -14.08 2.07 5.66
C LEU A 408 -14.07 0.54 5.83
N ASN A 409 -13.26 0.01 6.75
CA ASN A 409 -13.30 -1.38 7.19
C ASN A 409 -14.39 -1.70 8.25
N THR A 410 -15.19 -0.74 8.72
CA THR A 410 -16.36 -1.01 9.58
C THR A 410 -17.69 -1.07 8.81
N LEU A 411 -17.65 -0.92 7.49
CA LEU A 411 -18.84 -0.97 6.64
C LEU A 411 -19.58 -2.32 6.75
N LYS A 412 -20.85 -2.25 7.16
CA LYS A 412 -21.85 -3.32 7.19
C LYS A 412 -22.91 -3.12 6.10
N ILE A 413 -23.69 -4.16 5.80
CA ILE A 413 -24.76 -4.14 4.78
C ILE A 413 -25.74 -2.98 4.97
N ASP A 414 -26.08 -2.69 6.22
CA ASP A 414 -27.04 -1.67 6.66
C ASP A 414 -26.43 -0.26 6.87
N THR A 415 -25.16 -0.04 6.49
CA THR A 415 -24.44 1.21 6.83
C THR A 415 -25.17 2.46 6.31
N PRO A 416 -25.57 3.40 7.19
CA PRO A 416 -26.28 4.59 6.79
C PRO A 416 -25.39 5.56 6.01
N LYS A 417 -26.01 6.37 5.12
CA LYS A 417 -25.31 7.25 4.17
C LYS A 417 -24.27 8.16 4.81
N ALA A 418 -24.55 8.71 5.99
CA ALA A 418 -23.63 9.59 6.70
C ALA A 418 -22.27 8.93 7.03
N HIS A 419 -22.25 7.63 7.32
CA HIS A 419 -21.03 6.91 7.71
C HIS A 419 -20.10 6.72 6.51
N TRP A 420 -20.58 6.08 5.42
CA TRP A 420 -19.73 5.85 4.24
C TRP A 420 -19.33 7.15 3.52
N ILE A 421 -20.08 8.24 3.66
CA ILE A 421 -19.67 9.58 3.21
C ILE A 421 -18.54 10.11 4.11
N GLY A 422 -18.74 10.14 5.44
CA GLY A 422 -17.75 10.67 6.39
C GLY A 422 -16.42 9.92 6.36
N TYR A 423 -16.46 8.59 6.24
CA TYR A 423 -15.28 7.75 6.20
C TYR A 423 -14.45 7.98 4.92
N GLN A 424 -15.12 8.14 3.77
CA GLN A 424 -14.48 8.54 2.52
C GLN A 424 -13.87 9.94 2.59
N ILE A 425 -14.52 10.90 3.25
CA ILE A 425 -13.99 12.25 3.43
C ILE A 425 -12.67 12.18 4.21
N ILE A 426 -12.65 11.49 5.35
CA ILE A 426 -11.45 11.32 6.20
C ILE A 426 -10.32 10.65 5.42
N TYR A 427 -10.62 9.54 4.73
CA TYR A 427 -9.64 8.79 3.93
C TYR A 427 -9.07 9.65 2.78
N GLY A 428 -9.96 10.29 1.99
CA GLY A 428 -9.57 11.16 0.89
C GLY A 428 -8.73 12.34 1.36
N TRP A 429 -9.08 12.95 2.50
CA TRP A 429 -8.31 14.05 3.07
C TRP A 429 -6.88 13.64 3.41
N GLY A 430 -6.72 12.45 4.02
CA GLY A 430 -5.41 11.88 4.31
C GLY A 430 -4.56 11.63 3.07
N LEU A 431 -5.15 10.99 2.06
CA LEU A 431 -4.51 10.73 0.78
C LEU A 431 -4.12 12.02 0.04
N GLY A 432 -4.95 13.06 0.11
CA GLY A 432 -4.64 14.39 -0.43
C GLY A 432 -3.41 15.00 0.24
N PHE A 433 -3.36 14.99 1.58
CA PHE A 433 -2.24 15.51 2.37
C PHE A 433 -0.92 14.76 2.16
N SER A 434 -0.96 13.43 1.96
CA SER A 434 0.23 12.62 1.75
C SER A 434 0.74 12.62 0.29
N SER A 435 -0.12 12.89 -0.70
CA SER A 435 0.15 12.63 -2.12
C SER A 435 1.38 13.36 -2.71
N GLN A 436 1.55 14.65 -2.43
CA GLN A 436 2.57 15.49 -3.10
C GLN A 436 3.89 15.60 -2.33
N ALA A 437 3.87 15.33 -1.02
CA ALA A 437 5.04 15.50 -0.16
C ALA A 437 6.28 14.69 -0.61
N PRO A 438 6.18 13.44 -1.12
CA PRO A 438 7.34 12.72 -1.66
C PRO A 438 7.97 13.36 -2.91
N ASN A 439 7.16 13.90 -3.81
CA ASN A 439 7.65 14.64 -4.98
C ASN A 439 8.32 15.96 -4.58
N LEU A 440 7.82 16.62 -3.54
CA LEU A 440 8.46 17.80 -2.98
C LEU A 440 9.76 17.46 -2.25
N ALA A 441 9.80 16.34 -1.51
CA ALA A 441 11.02 15.84 -0.87
C ALA A 441 12.14 15.62 -1.89
N ALA A 442 11.84 14.99 -3.03
CA ALA A 442 12.79 14.84 -4.13
C ALA A 442 13.34 16.18 -4.64
N GLN A 443 12.53 17.24 -4.66
CA GLN A 443 12.96 18.58 -5.08
C GLN A 443 13.75 19.36 -4.03
N THR A 444 13.54 19.10 -2.74
CA THR A 444 14.25 19.82 -1.67
C THR A 444 15.59 19.19 -1.32
N VAL A 445 15.74 17.87 -1.48
CA VAL A 445 16.95 17.16 -1.03
C VAL A 445 17.93 16.82 -2.16
N LEU A 446 17.49 16.79 -3.43
CA LEU A 446 18.34 16.47 -4.57
C LEU A 446 18.87 17.72 -5.29
N PRO A 447 20.09 17.67 -5.84
CA PRO A 447 20.58 18.66 -6.80
C PRO A 447 19.63 18.81 -8.00
N LYS A 448 19.52 20.02 -8.58
CA LYS A 448 18.61 20.31 -9.71
C LYS A 448 18.71 19.32 -10.88
N ALA A 449 19.89 18.76 -11.14
CA ALA A 449 20.12 17.77 -12.21
C ALA A 449 19.48 16.39 -11.94
N ASP A 450 19.32 16.03 -10.67
CA ASP A 450 18.83 14.73 -10.20
C ASP A 450 17.32 14.73 -9.90
N ILE A 451 16.69 15.91 -9.82
CA ILE A 451 15.27 16.07 -9.49
C ILE A 451 14.37 15.25 -10.44
N ALA A 452 14.68 15.21 -11.74
CA ALA A 452 13.92 14.44 -12.72
C ALA A 452 13.96 12.92 -12.44
N ILE A 453 15.12 12.41 -12.02
CA ILE A 453 15.28 11.01 -11.59
C ILE A 453 14.45 10.78 -10.31
N GLY A 454 14.60 11.64 -9.31
CA GLY A 454 13.86 11.53 -8.04
C GLY A 454 12.34 11.55 -8.21
N THR A 455 11.78 12.47 -9.00
CA THR A 455 10.33 12.54 -9.26
C THR A 455 9.83 11.38 -10.12
N SER A 456 10.60 10.94 -11.12
CA SER A 456 10.27 9.74 -11.89
C SER A 456 10.20 8.48 -11.01
N LEU A 457 11.10 8.36 -10.03
CA LEU A 457 11.10 7.29 -9.04
C LEU A 457 9.88 7.33 -8.12
N MET A 458 9.44 8.53 -7.69
CA MET A 458 8.21 8.68 -6.90
C MET A 458 6.96 8.21 -7.66
N PHE A 459 6.81 8.60 -8.94
CA PHE A 459 5.70 8.14 -9.78
C PHE A 459 5.77 6.65 -10.13
N PHE A 460 6.97 6.13 -10.43
CA PHE A 460 7.19 4.70 -10.68
C PHE A 460 6.72 3.86 -9.49
N ALA A 461 7.17 4.22 -8.29
CA ALA A 461 6.78 3.57 -7.04
C ALA A 461 5.27 3.63 -6.78
N GLN A 462 4.63 4.77 -7.07
CA GLN A 462 3.18 4.93 -6.93
C GLN A 462 2.39 4.02 -7.89
N LEU A 463 2.78 3.98 -9.17
CA LEU A 463 2.13 3.15 -10.17
C LEU A 463 2.34 1.66 -9.90
N LEU A 464 3.56 1.26 -9.53
CA LEU A 464 3.91 -0.11 -9.21
C LEU A 464 3.19 -0.62 -7.95
N GLY A 465 3.17 0.17 -6.87
CA GLY A 465 2.42 -0.15 -5.65
C GLY A 465 0.93 -0.33 -5.93
N GLY A 466 0.35 0.57 -6.73
CA GLY A 466 -1.03 0.44 -7.20
C GLY A 466 -1.29 -0.88 -7.95
N ALA A 467 -0.47 -1.19 -8.95
CA ALA A 467 -0.63 -2.41 -9.76
C ALA A 467 -0.53 -3.71 -8.93
N ILE A 468 0.41 -3.77 -7.98
CA ILE A 468 0.57 -4.93 -7.08
C ILE A 468 -0.67 -5.11 -6.20
N PHE A 469 -1.17 -4.04 -5.58
CA PHE A 469 -2.21 -4.16 -4.56
C PHE A 469 -3.63 -4.32 -5.11
N VAL A 470 -3.90 -3.96 -6.38
CA VAL A 470 -5.12 -4.42 -7.07
C VAL A 470 -5.18 -5.95 -7.07
N SER A 471 -4.12 -6.59 -7.55
CA SER A 471 -4.09 -8.05 -7.71
C SER A 471 -4.05 -8.80 -6.38
N VAL A 472 -3.35 -8.26 -5.39
CA VAL A 472 -3.42 -8.75 -4.00
C VAL A 472 -4.86 -8.66 -3.47
N GLY A 473 -5.54 -7.53 -3.68
CA GLY A 473 -6.95 -7.37 -3.30
C GLY A 473 -7.87 -8.37 -3.98
N GLN A 474 -7.66 -8.65 -5.27
CA GLN A 474 -8.46 -9.62 -6.02
C GLN A 474 -8.29 -11.04 -5.49
N ASN A 475 -7.05 -11.45 -5.22
CA ASN A 475 -6.77 -12.76 -4.61
C ASN A 475 -7.41 -12.89 -3.22
N VAL A 476 -7.34 -11.85 -2.39
CA VAL A 476 -7.98 -11.84 -1.08
C VAL A 476 -9.50 -11.93 -1.21
N LEU A 477 -10.11 -11.17 -2.13
CA LEU A 477 -11.55 -11.24 -2.39
C LEU A 477 -11.97 -12.65 -2.81
N ASN A 478 -11.33 -13.20 -3.85
CA ASN A 478 -11.64 -14.53 -4.38
C ASN A 478 -11.49 -15.63 -3.30
N ASN A 479 -10.38 -15.64 -2.56
CA ASN A 479 -10.10 -16.64 -1.53
C ASN A 479 -11.08 -16.52 -0.33
N GLN A 480 -11.46 -15.31 0.06
CA GLN A 480 -12.43 -15.10 1.15
C GLN A 480 -13.86 -15.47 0.71
N LEU A 481 -14.25 -15.14 -0.51
CA LEU A 481 -15.55 -15.55 -1.08
C LEU A 481 -15.64 -17.07 -1.17
N LEU A 482 -14.63 -17.74 -1.74
CA LEU A 482 -14.57 -19.20 -1.79
C LEU A 482 -14.68 -19.82 -0.40
N ARG A 483 -13.93 -19.32 0.59
CA ARG A 483 -13.94 -19.81 1.98
C ARG A 483 -15.30 -19.62 2.68
N ARG A 484 -16.03 -18.54 2.39
CA ARG A 484 -17.27 -18.16 3.10
C ARG A 484 -18.54 -18.64 2.41
N LEU A 485 -18.48 -18.93 1.12
CA LEU A 485 -19.60 -19.42 0.33
C LEU A 485 -19.59 -20.95 0.20
N SER A 486 -18.43 -21.61 0.31
CA SER A 486 -18.36 -23.09 0.34
C SER A 486 -19.04 -23.74 1.55
N THR A 487 -19.30 -22.97 2.61
CA THR A 487 -20.05 -23.41 3.79
C THR A 487 -21.57 -23.29 3.63
N LEU A 488 -22.07 -22.71 2.53
CA LEU A 488 -23.50 -22.55 2.29
C LEU A 488 -24.09 -23.75 1.52
N PRO A 489 -25.23 -24.33 1.95
CA PRO A 489 -25.86 -25.44 1.26
C PRO A 489 -26.26 -25.06 -0.17
N GLY A 490 -25.89 -25.90 -1.14
CA GLY A 490 -26.26 -25.72 -2.56
C GLY A 490 -25.38 -24.74 -3.35
N PHE A 491 -24.26 -24.28 -2.77
CA PHE A 491 -23.33 -23.37 -3.45
C PHE A 491 -22.10 -24.15 -3.97
N THR A 492 -21.83 -24.13 -5.28
CA THR A 492 -20.61 -24.76 -5.85
C THR A 492 -19.52 -23.74 -6.19
N PRO A 493 -18.22 -24.10 -6.11
CA PRO A 493 -17.13 -23.19 -6.44
C PRO A 493 -17.15 -22.66 -7.88
N GLU A 494 -17.73 -23.39 -8.84
CA GLU A 494 -17.89 -22.90 -10.22
C GLU A 494 -18.78 -21.64 -10.27
N MET A 495 -19.79 -21.55 -9.39
CA MET A 495 -20.69 -20.40 -9.36
C MET A 495 -19.96 -19.09 -9.09
N ILE A 496 -18.80 -19.07 -8.41
CA ILE A 496 -17.99 -17.84 -8.21
C ILE A 496 -17.20 -17.47 -9.45
N LYS A 497 -16.74 -18.45 -10.24
CA LYS A 497 -15.93 -18.19 -11.44
C LYS A 497 -16.77 -17.60 -12.57
N ASP A 498 -18.00 -18.07 -12.73
CA ASP A 498 -18.90 -17.62 -13.80
C ASP A 498 -19.80 -16.43 -13.36
N SER A 499 -19.98 -16.21 -12.05
CA SER A 499 -20.76 -15.08 -11.52
C SER A 499 -19.92 -13.82 -11.32
N GLY A 500 -20.04 -12.89 -12.25
CA GLY A 500 -19.73 -11.48 -11.98
C GLY A 500 -20.60 -10.91 -10.83
N VAL A 501 -20.17 -9.78 -10.27
CA VAL A 501 -20.82 -9.06 -9.14
C VAL A 501 -22.34 -8.89 -9.33
N THR A 502 -22.78 -8.73 -10.58
CA THR A 502 -24.18 -8.56 -10.99
C THR A 502 -25.08 -9.77 -10.73
N SER A 503 -24.54 -11.00 -10.69
CA SER A 503 -25.33 -12.23 -10.51
C SER A 503 -25.91 -12.37 -9.09
N LEU A 504 -25.34 -11.68 -8.09
CA LEU A 504 -25.80 -11.68 -6.70
C LEU A 504 -27.25 -11.18 -6.54
N ALA A 505 -27.71 -10.33 -7.47
CA ALA A 505 -29.08 -9.81 -7.48
C ALA A 505 -30.13 -10.86 -7.83
N ASN A 506 -29.73 -11.93 -8.53
CA ASN A 506 -30.61 -12.99 -9.05
C ASN A 506 -30.71 -14.22 -8.13
N LEU A 507 -30.01 -14.22 -6.98
CA LEU A 507 -30.02 -15.34 -6.04
C LEU A 507 -31.35 -15.40 -5.26
N PRO A 508 -31.87 -16.61 -4.95
CA PRO A 508 -33.03 -16.79 -4.10
C PRO A 508 -32.92 -16.04 -2.78
N THR A 509 -34.03 -15.42 -2.34
CA THR A 509 -34.10 -14.59 -1.12
C THR A 509 -33.69 -15.33 0.15
N THR A 510 -33.81 -16.67 0.17
CA THR A 510 -33.39 -17.55 1.27
C THR A 510 -31.88 -17.59 1.51
N ILE A 511 -31.05 -17.49 0.46
CA ILE A 511 -29.58 -17.50 0.59
C ILE A 511 -28.96 -16.10 0.46
N ARG A 512 -29.68 -15.14 -0.13
CA ARG A 512 -29.18 -13.81 -0.46
C ARG A 512 -28.55 -13.07 0.74
N SER A 513 -29.15 -13.13 1.93
CA SER A 513 -28.62 -12.42 3.11
C SER A 513 -27.25 -12.97 3.55
N ALA A 514 -27.10 -14.29 3.64
CA ALA A 514 -25.85 -14.94 4.01
C ALA A 514 -24.75 -14.72 2.96
N VAL A 515 -25.11 -14.72 1.67
CA VAL A 515 -24.19 -14.40 0.57
C VAL A 515 -23.73 -12.94 0.64
N LEU A 516 -24.63 -11.98 0.91
CA LEU A 516 -24.28 -10.57 1.08
C LEU A 516 -23.35 -10.34 2.28
N GLU A 517 -23.56 -11.06 3.39
CA GLU A 517 -22.69 -10.99 4.57
C GLU A 517 -21.30 -11.59 4.29
N ALA A 518 -21.25 -12.76 3.67
CA ALA A 518 -20.00 -13.36 3.18
C ALA A 518 -19.24 -12.43 2.22
N TYR A 519 -19.94 -11.74 1.33
CA TYR A 519 -19.36 -10.78 0.38
C TYR A 519 -18.86 -9.51 1.08
N ASN A 520 -19.63 -8.97 2.04
CA ASN A 520 -19.24 -7.81 2.84
C ASN A 520 -17.95 -8.09 3.62
N GLU A 521 -17.89 -9.21 4.35
CA GLU A 521 -16.70 -9.59 5.12
C GLU A 521 -15.49 -9.91 4.23
N SER A 522 -15.71 -10.42 3.01
CA SER A 522 -14.63 -10.62 2.03
C SER A 522 -14.04 -9.29 1.57
N LEU A 523 -14.88 -8.31 1.20
CA LEU A 523 -14.43 -6.96 0.83
C LEU A 523 -13.76 -6.22 2.00
N ARG A 524 -14.29 -6.35 3.22
CA ARG A 524 -13.64 -5.81 4.44
C ARG A 524 -12.22 -6.37 4.60
N ARG A 525 -12.02 -7.67 4.32
CA ARG A 525 -10.67 -8.25 4.37
C ARG A 525 -9.74 -7.70 3.29
N VAL A 526 -10.25 -7.30 2.12
CA VAL A 526 -9.49 -6.57 1.09
C VAL A 526 -9.04 -5.19 1.59
N PHE A 527 -9.90 -4.47 2.31
CA PHE A 527 -9.53 -3.20 2.95
C PHE A 527 -8.46 -3.38 4.06
N GLN A 528 -8.38 -4.57 4.68
CA GLN A 528 -7.42 -4.92 5.73
C GLN A 528 -6.05 -5.44 5.24
N THR A 529 -5.78 -5.52 3.93
CA THR A 529 -4.63 -6.30 3.39
C THR A 529 -3.22 -5.73 3.69
N MET A 530 -3.08 -4.87 4.69
CA MET A 530 -1.80 -4.45 5.26
C MET A 530 -1.62 -4.84 6.75
N SER A 531 -2.57 -5.54 7.38
CA SER A 531 -2.56 -5.75 8.86
C SER A 531 -2.87 -7.16 9.36
N SER A 532 -2.83 -8.20 8.51
CA SER A 532 -2.96 -9.59 8.97
C SER A 532 -1.61 -10.29 9.02
N LEU A 533 -1.26 -10.88 10.17
CA LEU A 533 -0.16 -11.83 10.24
C LEU A 533 -0.41 -12.98 9.25
N PRO A 534 0.63 -13.50 8.56
CA PRO A 534 0.47 -14.62 7.66
C PRO A 534 -0.07 -15.84 8.43
N HIS A 535 -0.86 -16.67 7.75
CA HIS A 535 -1.33 -17.93 8.34
C HIS A 535 -0.11 -18.82 8.62
N PRO A 536 -0.07 -19.56 9.74
CA PRO A 536 0.97 -20.55 9.98
C PRO A 536 1.02 -21.56 8.83
N ARG A 537 2.20 -21.81 8.28
CA ARG A 537 2.46 -22.90 7.34
C ARG A 537 3.14 -24.03 8.09
N ARG A 538 2.65 -25.25 7.88
CA ARG A 538 3.26 -26.48 8.38
C ARG A 538 3.94 -27.19 7.21
N VAL A 539 5.14 -27.70 7.47
CA VAL A 539 5.85 -28.61 6.57
C VAL A 539 6.18 -29.85 7.40
N VAL A 540 5.79 -31.03 6.94
CA VAL A 540 6.01 -32.31 7.61
C VAL A 540 6.89 -33.20 6.74
N THR A 541 7.84 -33.88 7.36
CA THR A 541 8.70 -34.87 6.72
C THR A 541 8.38 -36.28 7.20
N GLY A 542 8.65 -37.26 6.33
CA GLY A 542 8.50 -38.69 6.60
C GLY A 542 9.39 -39.50 5.68
N HIS A 543 9.04 -40.77 5.47
CA HIS A 543 9.79 -41.67 4.59
C HIS A 543 8.89 -42.29 3.52
N ASP A 544 9.44 -42.51 2.33
CA ASP A 544 8.79 -43.30 1.29
C ASP A 544 8.87 -44.82 1.59
N ALA A 545 8.26 -45.64 0.72
CA ALA A 545 8.28 -47.10 0.87
C ALA A 545 9.68 -47.74 0.71
N ALA A 546 10.68 -46.98 0.25
CA ALA A 546 12.08 -47.41 0.16
C ALA A 546 12.95 -46.88 1.31
N GLY A 547 12.38 -46.10 2.24
CA GLY A 547 13.08 -45.52 3.38
C GLY A 547 13.78 -44.19 3.10
N ASN A 548 13.55 -43.56 1.94
CA ASN A 548 14.11 -42.23 1.65
C ASN A 548 13.29 -41.14 2.34
N ALA A 549 13.95 -40.12 2.88
CA ALA A 549 13.27 -38.97 3.48
C ALA A 549 12.53 -38.13 2.42
N ILE A 550 11.27 -37.81 2.69
CA ILE A 550 10.38 -37.03 1.80
C ILE A 550 9.57 -36.00 2.59
N PHE A 551 9.05 -34.98 1.91
CA PHE A 551 7.98 -34.12 2.45
C PHE A 551 6.63 -34.81 2.24
N ILE A 552 5.84 -34.95 3.31
CA ILE A 552 4.56 -35.68 3.32
C ILE A 552 3.34 -34.77 3.48
N ASP A 553 3.55 -33.55 3.97
CA ASP A 553 2.56 -32.47 3.98
C ASP A 553 3.27 -31.10 3.93
N ASP A 554 2.64 -30.15 3.26
CA ASP A 554 3.12 -28.77 3.09
C ASP A 554 1.93 -27.84 2.85
N ALA A 555 1.30 -27.38 3.92
CA ALA A 555 0.02 -26.68 3.88
C ALA A 555 -0.04 -25.48 4.84
N ALA A 556 -0.88 -24.50 4.48
CA ALA A 556 -1.31 -23.47 5.43
C ALA A 556 -2.30 -24.08 6.43
N VAL A 557 -2.02 -23.93 7.72
CA VAL A 557 -2.89 -24.43 8.79
C VAL A 557 -4.09 -23.50 8.95
N PRO A 558 -5.33 -24.03 8.98
CA PRO A 558 -6.52 -23.19 9.12
C PRO A 558 -6.60 -22.55 10.51
N LEU A 559 -6.90 -21.25 10.54
CA LEU A 559 -7.27 -20.53 11.76
C LEU A 559 -8.72 -20.87 12.13
N THR A 560 -8.88 -21.49 13.30
CA THR A 560 -10.16 -21.72 13.99
C THR A 560 -10.37 -20.56 14.98
N PRO A 561 -11.33 -19.64 14.75
CA PRO A 561 -11.67 -18.64 15.76
C PRO A 561 -12.30 -19.32 16.97
N ILE A 562 -11.87 -18.95 18.17
CA ILE A 562 -12.40 -19.46 19.45
C ILE A 562 -13.37 -18.44 20.03
N ASP A 563 -13.01 -17.16 19.93
CA ASP A 563 -13.88 -16.04 20.23
C ASP A 563 -13.53 -14.86 19.28
N PRO A 564 -14.31 -13.77 19.24
CA PRO A 564 -14.04 -12.63 18.34
C PRO A 564 -12.61 -12.07 18.44
N THR A 565 -11.97 -12.22 19.60
CA THR A 565 -10.66 -11.70 19.97
C THR A 565 -9.53 -12.73 20.01
N THR A 566 -9.79 -14.03 19.83
CA THR A 566 -8.75 -15.08 19.88
C THR A 566 -8.90 -16.12 18.76
N ASP A 567 -7.86 -16.29 17.93
CA ASP A 567 -7.82 -17.32 16.88
C ASP A 567 -6.76 -18.38 17.19
N PHE A 568 -7.05 -19.65 16.89
CA PHE A 568 -6.17 -20.81 17.15
C PHE A 568 -5.82 -21.56 15.86
N SER A 569 -4.61 -22.11 15.80
CA SER A 569 -4.16 -23.05 14.76
C SER A 569 -3.34 -24.18 15.39
N VAL A 570 -3.90 -25.39 15.47
CA VAL A 570 -3.13 -26.59 15.85
C VAL A 570 -2.21 -26.96 14.68
N LEU A 571 -0.90 -26.94 14.89
CA LEU A 571 0.09 -27.32 13.89
C LEU A 571 0.33 -28.83 13.88
N TYR A 572 0.40 -29.46 15.05
CA TYR A 572 0.66 -30.89 15.14
C TYR A 572 0.12 -31.45 16.44
N GLU A 573 -0.22 -32.74 16.43
CA GLU A 573 -0.66 -33.46 17.61
C GLU A 573 -0.10 -34.90 17.59
N THR A 574 0.19 -35.46 18.76
CA THR A 574 0.46 -36.90 18.92
C THR A 574 -0.53 -37.48 19.92
N HIS A 575 -1.06 -38.67 19.63
CA HIS A 575 -2.03 -39.38 20.49
C HIS A 575 -1.39 -40.50 21.33
N GLN A 576 -0.06 -40.52 21.41
CA GLN A 576 0.73 -41.40 22.26
C GLN A 576 2.09 -40.77 22.59
N PHE A 577 2.69 -41.21 23.70
CA PHE A 577 4.02 -40.82 24.14
C PHE A 577 4.79 -42.05 24.66
N PRO A 578 5.97 -42.38 24.10
CA PRO A 578 6.64 -41.71 22.98
C PRO A 578 5.83 -41.78 21.67
N ALA A 579 5.94 -40.73 20.86
CA ALA A 579 5.26 -40.64 19.58
C ALA A 579 5.78 -41.68 18.58
N SER A 580 4.89 -42.23 17.76
CA SER A 580 5.27 -43.10 16.64
C SER A 580 5.69 -42.25 15.43
N ASN A 581 6.82 -42.59 14.81
CA ASN A 581 7.25 -42.05 13.51
C ASN A 581 6.83 -42.96 12.33
N ASN A 582 6.07 -44.03 12.60
CA ASN A 582 5.68 -45.02 11.60
C ASN A 582 4.31 -44.71 11.01
N GLY A 583 4.23 -44.68 9.67
CA GLY A 583 3.00 -44.36 8.92
C GLY A 583 2.71 -42.86 8.88
N TRP A 584 1.80 -42.46 7.98
CA TRP A 584 1.31 -41.09 7.88
C TRP A 584 -0.21 -41.05 7.79
N THR A 585 -0.81 -40.35 8.74
CA THR A 585 -2.19 -39.86 8.75
C THR A 585 -2.11 -38.50 9.41
N ASP A 586 -2.66 -37.44 8.82
CA ASP A 586 -2.56 -36.11 9.40
C ASP A 586 -3.29 -36.07 10.77
N PRO A 587 -2.58 -35.88 11.90
CA PRO A 587 -3.19 -35.92 13.22
C PRO A 587 -4.20 -34.79 13.44
N ILE A 588 -4.12 -33.67 12.70
CA ILE A 588 -5.11 -32.59 12.81
C ILE A 588 -6.52 -33.08 12.43
N LEU A 589 -6.63 -34.03 11.49
CA LEU A 589 -7.92 -34.58 11.06
C LEU A 589 -8.60 -35.44 12.15
N GLN A 590 -7.83 -35.87 13.15
CA GLN A 590 -8.30 -36.66 14.30
C GLN A 590 -7.99 -35.96 15.64
N ARG A 591 -7.81 -34.64 15.61
CA ARG A 591 -7.36 -33.84 16.77
C ARG A 591 -8.19 -34.13 18.02
N THR A 592 -7.54 -34.15 19.19
CA THR A 592 -8.27 -34.25 20.44
C THR A 592 -9.11 -32.99 20.62
N LYS A 593 -10.36 -33.18 21.05
CA LYS A 593 -11.29 -32.07 21.31
C LYS A 593 -10.81 -31.15 22.44
N SER A 594 -10.20 -31.74 23.47
CA SER A 594 -9.58 -31.10 24.65
C SER A 594 -8.44 -30.14 24.30
N LEU A 595 -8.23 -29.14 25.17
CA LEU A 595 -7.12 -28.19 25.09
C LEU A 595 -5.74 -28.83 25.20
N SER A 596 -5.62 -29.96 25.88
CA SER A 596 -4.41 -30.78 25.96
C SER A 596 -4.76 -32.25 25.68
N ASN A 597 -3.81 -32.98 25.09
CA ASN A 597 -3.90 -34.41 24.90
C ASN A 597 -3.29 -35.12 26.13
N LYS A 598 -4.01 -36.08 26.72
CA LYS A 598 -3.58 -36.80 27.93
C LYS A 598 -2.44 -37.80 27.70
N ASP A 599 -2.29 -38.24 26.45
CA ASP A 599 -1.38 -39.31 26.08
C ASP A 599 -0.26 -38.82 25.15
N GLY A 600 -0.15 -37.52 24.84
CA GLY A 600 0.83 -37.02 23.88
C GLY A 600 1.14 -35.53 23.93
N VAL A 601 1.43 -34.95 22.76
CA VAL A 601 1.91 -33.56 22.62
C VAL A 601 1.01 -32.79 21.66
N VAL A 602 0.63 -31.57 22.04
CA VAL A 602 -0.12 -30.63 21.16
C VAL A 602 0.76 -29.42 20.86
N LEU A 603 1.00 -29.16 19.58
CA LEU A 603 1.70 -27.99 19.08
C LEU A 603 0.70 -27.05 18.41
N ARG A 604 0.50 -25.83 18.94
CA ARG A 604 -0.48 -24.87 18.40
C ARG A 604 0.02 -23.43 18.43
N ILE A 605 -0.46 -22.61 17.51
CA ILE A 605 -0.32 -21.15 17.57
C ILE A 605 -1.64 -20.53 18.01
N VAL A 606 -1.56 -19.48 18.83
CA VAL A 606 -2.68 -18.65 19.25
C VAL A 606 -2.38 -17.19 18.90
N ASP A 607 -3.30 -16.56 18.19
CA ASP A 607 -3.30 -15.14 17.86
C ASP A 607 -4.27 -14.41 18.80
N PHE A 608 -3.72 -13.74 19.80
CA PHE A 608 -4.45 -12.89 20.74
C PHE A 608 -4.59 -11.50 20.14
N LYS A 609 -5.80 -11.11 19.71
CA LYS A 609 -6.08 -9.78 19.16
C LYS A 609 -6.05 -8.72 20.28
N PRO A 610 -5.99 -7.41 19.95
CA PRO A 610 -6.08 -6.35 20.95
C PRO A 610 -7.33 -6.51 21.82
N GLU A 611 -7.20 -6.24 23.12
CA GLU A 611 -8.30 -6.30 24.10
C GLU A 611 -8.98 -7.69 24.17
N ASN A 612 -8.20 -8.78 24.02
CA ASN A 612 -8.77 -10.12 24.13
C ASN A 612 -9.33 -10.39 25.53
N LYS A 613 -10.40 -11.19 25.59
CA LYS A 613 -10.98 -11.63 26.87
C LYS A 613 -10.04 -12.68 27.51
N PRO A 614 -9.43 -12.40 28.68
CA PRO A 614 -8.56 -13.37 29.34
C PRO A 614 -9.39 -14.46 30.04
N ILE A 615 -9.11 -15.74 29.74
CA ILE A 615 -9.79 -16.88 30.36
C ILE A 615 -8.83 -17.58 31.33
N PHE A 616 -9.23 -17.72 32.59
CA PHE A 616 -8.46 -18.43 33.61
C PHE A 616 -8.68 -19.94 33.52
N HIS A 617 -7.60 -20.69 33.31
CA HIS A 617 -7.67 -22.15 33.16
C HIS A 617 -6.41 -22.86 33.65
N ARG A 618 -6.54 -24.16 33.91
CA ARG A 618 -5.46 -25.12 34.18
C ARG A 618 -5.63 -26.32 33.26
N THR A 619 -4.51 -26.78 32.69
CA THR A 619 -4.35 -28.00 31.90
C THR A 619 -3.58 -29.08 32.68
N GLU A 620 -3.84 -30.35 32.38
CA GLU A 620 -3.01 -31.50 32.81
C GLU A 620 -1.81 -31.70 31.87
N SER A 621 -0.99 -30.66 31.72
CA SER A 621 0.19 -30.66 30.86
C SER A 621 1.29 -29.71 31.37
N VAL A 622 2.50 -29.89 30.83
CA VAL A 622 3.56 -28.88 30.87
C VAL A 622 3.49 -28.08 29.58
N ASP A 623 3.22 -26.77 29.71
CA ASP A 623 2.97 -25.90 28.57
C ASP A 623 4.12 -24.92 28.37
N PHE A 624 4.71 -24.91 27.18
CA PHE A 624 5.74 -23.97 26.74
C PHE A 624 5.09 -22.91 25.85
N GLY A 625 4.76 -21.75 26.42
CA GLY A 625 4.26 -20.58 25.70
C GLY A 625 5.41 -19.71 25.21
N VAL A 626 5.81 -19.86 23.94
CA VAL A 626 6.87 -19.08 23.28
C VAL A 626 6.23 -17.92 22.51
N VAL A 627 6.54 -16.68 22.89
CA VAL A 627 6.01 -15.51 22.18
C VAL A 627 6.77 -15.34 20.86
N LEU A 628 6.08 -15.48 19.73
CA LEU A 628 6.66 -15.32 18.41
C LEU A 628 6.64 -13.86 17.94
N GLU A 629 5.55 -13.13 18.25
CA GLU A 629 5.38 -11.74 17.84
C GLU A 629 4.51 -10.97 18.84
N GLY A 630 4.81 -9.68 19.01
CA GLY A 630 4.06 -8.79 19.91
C GLY A 630 4.51 -8.86 21.37
N GLU A 631 3.59 -8.47 22.25
CA GLU A 631 3.77 -8.39 23.70
C GLU A 631 2.45 -8.83 24.36
N ILE A 632 2.54 -9.68 25.38
CA ILE A 632 1.38 -10.30 26.03
C ILE A 632 1.64 -10.52 27.53
N SER A 633 0.62 -10.36 28.36
CA SER A 633 0.69 -10.64 29.79
C SER A 633 0.15 -12.02 30.12
N CYS A 634 0.90 -12.78 30.92
CA CYS A 634 0.42 -13.98 31.61
C CYS A 634 0.10 -13.61 33.07
N ARG A 635 -1.13 -13.86 33.52
CA ARG A 635 -1.63 -13.57 34.87
C ARG A 635 -2.03 -14.86 35.58
N LEU A 636 -1.65 -15.01 36.84
CA LEU A 636 -1.98 -16.15 37.70
C LEU A 636 -3.25 -15.88 38.53
N ASP A 637 -3.85 -16.95 39.04
CA ASP A 637 -5.05 -16.92 39.91
C ASP A 637 -4.89 -16.06 41.17
N ASN A 638 -3.68 -15.97 41.74
CA ASN A 638 -3.34 -15.09 42.86
C ASN A 638 -3.16 -13.60 42.47
N GLY A 639 -3.43 -13.22 41.22
CA GLY A 639 -3.33 -11.85 40.72
C GLY A 639 -1.92 -11.41 40.30
N VAL A 640 -0.88 -12.24 40.47
CA VAL A 640 0.48 -11.93 39.99
C VAL A 640 0.53 -12.02 38.46
N GLU A 641 1.16 -11.03 37.83
CA GLU A 641 1.25 -10.90 36.37
C GLU A 641 2.70 -10.72 35.90
N LYS A 642 3.02 -11.29 34.74
CA LYS A 642 4.28 -11.06 34.01
C LYS A 642 4.00 -10.82 32.54
N THR A 643 4.57 -9.74 32.01
CA THR A 643 4.53 -9.41 30.59
C THR A 643 5.72 -10.04 29.86
N LEU A 644 5.43 -10.64 28.71
CA LEU A 644 6.33 -11.40 27.86
C LEU A 644 6.37 -10.73 26.46
N ARG A 645 7.54 -10.73 25.83
CA ARG A 645 7.82 -10.11 24.53
C ARG A 645 8.27 -11.18 23.54
N ALA A 646 8.21 -10.88 22.23
CA ALA A 646 8.73 -11.76 21.20
C ALA A 646 10.16 -12.28 21.50
N GLY A 647 10.32 -13.60 21.56
CA GLY A 647 11.54 -14.30 22.00
C GLY A 647 11.47 -14.88 23.42
N ASP A 648 10.60 -14.37 24.29
CA ASP A 648 10.41 -14.90 25.64
C ASP A 648 9.64 -16.22 25.63
N THR A 649 9.95 -17.09 26.61
CA THR A 649 9.25 -18.36 26.83
C THR A 649 8.71 -18.44 28.25
N CYS A 650 7.40 -18.67 28.39
CA CYS A 650 6.75 -19.03 29.65
C CYS A 650 6.66 -20.56 29.76
N VAL A 651 7.06 -21.13 30.90
CA VAL A 651 6.91 -22.56 31.19
C VAL A 651 5.90 -22.73 32.30
N GLN A 652 4.77 -23.34 31.98
CA GLN A 652 3.60 -23.45 32.86
C GLN A 652 3.46 -24.91 33.30
N ARG A 653 3.18 -25.13 34.59
CA ARG A 653 3.24 -26.46 35.23
C ARG A 653 1.96 -26.70 36.05
N GLY A 654 0.85 -26.98 35.37
CA GLY A 654 -0.45 -27.19 36.03
C GLY A 654 -0.96 -25.98 36.83
N THR A 655 -0.60 -24.76 36.45
CA THR A 655 -1.00 -23.52 37.12
C THR A 655 -2.30 -22.96 36.54
N ILE A 656 -3.21 -22.44 37.38
CA ILE A 656 -4.35 -21.65 36.87
C ILE A 656 -3.81 -20.29 36.41
N HIS A 657 -4.08 -19.94 35.17
CA HIS A 657 -3.55 -18.74 34.54
C HIS A 657 -4.44 -18.24 33.41
N SER A 658 -4.23 -16.99 32.99
CA SER A 658 -4.84 -16.39 31.81
C SER A 658 -3.81 -15.58 31.00
N TRP A 659 -4.11 -15.40 29.71
CA TRP A 659 -3.29 -14.66 28.74
C TRP A 659 -4.05 -13.43 28.24
N GLU A 660 -3.44 -12.25 28.36
CA GLU A 660 -4.07 -10.94 28.14
C GLU A 660 -3.18 -10.04 27.27
N ASN A 661 -3.66 -9.67 26.08
CA ASN A 661 -3.00 -8.74 25.17
C ASN A 661 -3.54 -7.32 25.40
N LYS A 662 -2.75 -6.53 26.15
CA LYS A 662 -3.03 -5.13 26.48
C LYS A 662 -2.56 -4.14 25.40
N THR A 663 -2.12 -4.64 24.24
CA THR A 663 -1.50 -3.82 23.19
C THR A 663 -2.44 -3.63 22.00
N GLY A 664 -2.27 -2.52 21.27
CA GLY A 664 -3.04 -2.22 20.05
C GLY A 664 -2.66 -3.05 18.82
N LYS A 665 -1.98 -4.19 18.97
CA LYS A 665 -1.59 -5.11 17.90
C LYS A 665 -1.83 -6.56 18.33
N THR A 666 -2.08 -7.47 17.39
CA THR A 666 -2.15 -8.90 17.69
C THR A 666 -0.81 -9.40 18.24
N ALA A 667 -0.86 -10.18 19.32
CA ALA A 667 0.27 -10.93 19.84
C ALA A 667 0.13 -12.41 19.45
N ARG A 668 1.21 -13.03 18.96
CA ARG A 668 1.24 -14.41 18.50
C ARG A 668 2.10 -15.25 19.43
N VAL A 669 1.52 -16.31 19.99
CA VAL A 669 2.20 -17.23 20.90
C VAL A 669 2.13 -18.65 20.34
N LEU A 670 3.25 -19.34 20.29
CA LEU A 670 3.34 -20.78 20.05
C LEU A 670 3.25 -21.49 21.40
N PHE A 671 2.32 -22.43 21.53
CA PHE A 671 2.22 -23.32 22.67
C PHE A 671 2.63 -24.74 22.28
N VAL A 672 3.54 -25.31 23.06
CA VAL A 672 3.83 -26.75 23.08
C VAL A 672 3.29 -27.30 24.39
N LEU A 673 2.23 -28.11 24.36
CA LEU A 673 1.65 -28.75 25.53
C LEU A 673 2.06 -30.21 25.53
N ILE A 674 2.72 -30.67 26.60
CA ILE A 674 3.15 -32.05 26.78
C ILE A 674 2.36 -32.68 27.91
N ALA A 675 1.74 -33.84 27.67
CA ALA A 675 1.03 -34.62 28.70
C ALA A 675 1.86 -34.76 30.00
N ALA A 676 1.21 -34.52 31.14
CA ALA A 676 1.87 -34.55 32.44
C ALA A 676 0.94 -35.05 33.55
N GLU A 677 1.51 -35.60 34.63
CA GLU A 677 0.72 -35.97 35.81
C GLU A 677 0.08 -34.72 36.47
N PRO A 678 -1.16 -34.83 36.98
CA PRO A 678 -1.79 -33.75 37.73
C PRO A 678 -1.01 -33.38 39.00
N VAL A 679 -1.01 -32.09 39.36
CA VAL A 679 -0.29 -31.61 40.54
C VAL A 679 -0.95 -32.12 41.82
N LYS A 680 -0.17 -32.76 42.70
CA LYS A 680 -0.61 -33.25 44.02
C LYS A 680 -0.09 -32.33 45.13
N ILE A 681 -0.98 -31.92 46.04
CA ILE A 681 -0.67 -31.08 47.21
C ILE A 681 -1.31 -31.72 48.45
N GLY A 682 -0.50 -32.45 49.23
CA GLY A 682 -1.02 -33.37 50.25
C GLY A 682 -1.95 -34.40 49.59
N ASP A 683 -3.12 -34.63 50.20
CA ASP A 683 -4.13 -35.56 49.68
C ASP A 683 -4.97 -34.99 48.51
N ARG A 684 -4.77 -33.72 48.12
CA ARG A 684 -5.53 -33.08 47.04
C ARG A 684 -4.80 -33.20 45.70
N THR A 685 -5.51 -33.69 44.68
CA THR A 685 -5.06 -33.73 43.28
C THR A 685 -5.73 -32.60 42.49
N LEU A 686 -4.94 -31.83 41.73
CA LEU A 686 -5.37 -30.66 40.98
C LEU A 686 -5.53 -30.99 39.48
N PHE A 687 -6.74 -31.38 39.10
CA PHE A 687 -7.13 -31.69 37.72
C PHE A 687 -7.35 -30.44 36.85
N THR A 688 -7.53 -30.65 35.54
CA THR A 688 -7.91 -29.63 34.55
C THR A 688 -9.14 -28.84 35.02
N ALA A 689 -9.12 -27.50 34.87
CA ALA A 689 -10.17 -26.61 35.38
C ALA A 689 -10.27 -25.31 34.57
N GLY A 690 -11.43 -24.63 34.62
CA GLY A 690 -11.64 -23.29 34.04
C GLY A 690 -12.44 -23.22 32.74
N PHE A 691 -12.99 -24.34 32.26
CA PHE A 691 -13.85 -24.42 31.08
C PHE A 691 -15.01 -25.40 31.31
N SER A 692 -16.16 -25.16 30.68
CA SER A 692 -17.26 -26.13 30.62
C SER A 692 -16.97 -27.27 29.62
N PRO A 693 -17.68 -28.42 29.68
CA PRO A 693 -17.45 -29.53 28.75
C PRO A 693 -17.61 -29.18 27.27
N LYS A 694 -18.49 -28.23 26.92
CA LYS A 694 -18.64 -27.76 25.52
C LYS A 694 -17.46 -26.90 25.08
N GLU A 695 -16.95 -26.05 25.96
CA GLU A 695 -15.77 -25.22 25.69
C GLU A 695 -14.50 -26.07 25.62
N MET A 696 -14.43 -27.16 26.41
CA MET A 696 -13.42 -28.20 26.25
C MET A 696 -13.53 -28.99 24.93
N GLU A 697 -14.60 -28.82 24.13
CA GLU A 697 -14.71 -29.41 22.79
C GLU A 697 -14.41 -28.43 21.65
N SER A 698 -14.64 -27.12 21.83
CA SER A 698 -14.33 -26.06 20.87
C SER A 698 -12.92 -25.48 21.04
N GLY A 699 -12.30 -25.66 22.21
CA GLY A 699 -11.10 -24.96 22.66
C GLY A 699 -11.40 -23.65 23.40
N GLY A 700 -12.66 -23.37 23.71
CA GLY A 700 -13.15 -22.16 24.38
C GLY A 700 -14.39 -21.59 23.69
N GLY A 701 -15.24 -20.89 24.44
CA GLY A 701 -16.34 -20.09 23.89
C GLY A 701 -17.65 -20.83 23.62
N ASP A 702 -18.50 -20.91 24.64
CA ASP A 702 -19.87 -20.37 24.52
C ASP A 702 -20.37 -20.01 25.92
N ALA A 703 -20.31 -18.72 26.26
CA ALA A 703 -20.51 -18.23 27.61
C ALA A 703 -21.97 -17.84 27.87
N ASP A 704 -22.78 -18.79 28.35
CA ASP A 704 -24.05 -18.52 29.04
C ASP A 704 -24.45 -19.70 29.96
N ALA A 705 -23.91 -19.72 31.20
CA ALA A 705 -24.56 -20.25 32.41
C ALA A 705 -23.63 -20.18 33.65
N GLN A 706 -23.93 -19.22 34.53
CA GLN A 706 -23.83 -19.22 36.00
C GLN A 706 -22.59 -19.81 36.72
N LEU A 707 -21.95 -18.93 37.49
CA LEU A 707 -21.29 -19.26 38.77
C LEU A 707 -22.35 -19.47 39.86
N GLU A 708 -22.21 -20.57 40.62
CA GLU A 708 -22.39 -20.60 42.09
C GLU A 708 -21.05 -20.98 42.73
#